data_AF-A0A1C6UHQ1-F1
#
_entry.id   AF-A0A1C6UHQ1-F1
#
_cell.length_a   1.000
_cell.length_b   1.000
_cell.length_c   1.000
_cell.angle_alpha   90.00
_cell.angle_beta   90.00
_cell.angle_gamma   90.00
#
_symmetry.space_group_name_H-M   'P 1'
#
loop_
_entity.id
_entity.type
_entity.pdbx_description
1 polymer ?
#
loop_
_entity_poly.entity_id
_entity_poly.type
_entity_poly.pdbx_seq_one_letter_code
_entity_poly.pdbx_strand_id
1 'polypeptide(L)'
;MSIMGVPMRGPKRGPAWAAQLWLRQRRRRWRTRRERRTERDRRRRTDERGNVRVRWRYRRWLRWTIVAGAFAFLGWAALSVILTVLDIDPVRVSGWCGGKGPRAYYCGQVIGFVKPLLGAAFGLAVFYYWRYIPVRRWYRQNVLRNSRMVLPSAERGLDPADVVGRDELCELLIQRLRDRATRRPLLLVGGIGTGKTATLARLAERLMTIKVVPVGVDLRTVKDPEKLNFHQLALEQFGRTIDTRLRGAGEADRIWRRLWLENRIVVLADGLEETLAEADQPAADRDSVLREAIRAAVREQLPLVIASRPDDPLRGLDALLLQLEPLGEGAALEYVQAHSRRSGTEHRWDRITELVKAADVADSPFYLRIIGQLHEVDRLDNVKAADPGRATLRWRLLEEWRAAVVAGDLYEDYGLPQTERSDAIEVLSALACIGLRDNRQFVRTTELTGGGAPLGDGRRRILRELKKRLRKLDADNLQDIGLAETTGDALNIVAKRVDGVRFQHGVIQAYLGSRFLAAAMRDDGFLDRAFTRNAGPGRELLSALTLHAGRADAGEGRGERWKPGGRPGELRRLADAARDQVGLTRWEPKTTRSRPSALVRRLCDEARRTPNRTRALEMFAAALEMDAAAGHTSHRALADAVRGAWHHYQGDGSVTDRPLEDAKIALVRRFGDAARQLGARPPEPVGLRTRRPTPQYQQLFRMMAGEGSYLPRLAAARAIAAGGNAAVRELGELLAEPPQTADTPQRQRLEELRTWIAPALFLHADDTPTPDGTTWRHEAHQNLRRWVRHLAGDASDGARLYEITLAQGFRLAANCRVYPAHRSLLIEEAEKALRHSRFWYSHLVLIQALTLLALPRDPAETLRERGHGSDPRGLVEFWISIAGGADAAPSPGSSTEHPLVRRVADLCVEALVDRHPERRCWIDEREIVGRVGAVSPQPGIRRLQDTWLPPSHGWAVLEPRAQRLLADVMLLLNLADRGHDDDERARRLTRASRPELPPCLTIDRTAMRVTLSRRQAHDVQPGSTCIDDCAFRLCPLPPKGDELRYQMDEVFCAHQIDLVGHWFRPSRRADWQAVNRDDLRTFWHEMSERMAPAWRK
;
A
#
# COMPACT_ATOMS: atom_id res chain seq x y z
N MET A 1 -60.39 -43.03 1.21
CA MET A 1 -61.53 -42.11 1.32
C MET A 1 -60.99 -40.68 1.16
N SER A 2 -61.43 -40.00 0.10
CA SER A 2 -61.07 -38.63 -0.24
C SER A 2 -61.56 -37.62 0.80
N ILE A 3 -60.71 -36.68 1.20
CA ILE A 3 -61.14 -35.43 1.84
C ILE A 3 -60.64 -34.27 0.98
N MET A 4 -61.59 -33.43 0.59
CA MET A 4 -61.49 -32.36 -0.38
C MET A 4 -60.57 -31.23 0.08
N GLY A 5 -59.64 -30.84 -0.79
CA GLY A 5 -58.92 -29.57 -0.68
C GLY A 5 -59.74 -28.45 -1.35
N VAL A 6 -60.11 -27.45 -0.56
CA VAL A 6 -60.65 -26.17 -1.04
C VAL A 6 -59.48 -25.34 -1.61
N PRO A 7 -59.47 -24.96 -2.90
CA PRO A 7 -58.46 -24.04 -3.41
C PRO A 7 -58.84 -22.60 -3.08
N MET A 8 -58.06 -21.94 -2.22
CA MET A 8 -58.09 -20.49 -2.07
C MET A 8 -57.77 -19.83 -3.42
N ARG A 9 -58.78 -19.24 -4.06
CA ARG A 9 -58.64 -18.39 -5.25
C ARG A 9 -57.95 -17.09 -4.84
N GLY A 10 -56.65 -16.97 -5.14
CA GLY A 10 -55.98 -15.66 -5.22
C GLY A 10 -56.59 -14.81 -6.34
N PRO A 11 -56.50 -13.47 -6.25
CA PRO A 11 -57.16 -12.57 -7.21
C PRO A 11 -56.59 -12.77 -8.63
N LYS A 12 -57.48 -13.06 -9.58
CA LYS A 12 -57.16 -13.18 -11.01
C LYS A 12 -56.66 -11.83 -11.55
N ARG A 13 -55.34 -11.68 -11.69
CA ARG A 13 -54.73 -10.52 -12.35
C ARG A 13 -54.93 -10.65 -13.87
N GLY A 14 -55.67 -9.73 -14.49
CA GLY A 14 -56.06 -9.77 -15.89
C GLY A 14 -54.93 -9.55 -16.92
N PRO A 15 -55.20 -9.75 -18.22
CA PRO A 15 -54.21 -9.71 -19.31
C PRO A 15 -53.51 -8.35 -19.49
N ALA A 16 -54.14 -7.25 -19.06
CA ALA A 16 -53.54 -5.92 -19.06
C ALA A 16 -52.33 -5.81 -18.11
N TRP A 17 -52.35 -6.51 -16.97
CA TRP A 17 -51.23 -6.55 -16.02
C TRP A 17 -50.05 -7.34 -16.60
N ALA A 18 -50.32 -8.46 -17.29
CA ALA A 18 -49.31 -9.24 -17.99
C ALA A 18 -48.68 -8.45 -19.15
N ALA A 19 -49.47 -7.69 -19.92
CA ALA A 19 -48.97 -6.82 -20.99
C ALA A 19 -48.13 -5.64 -20.46
N GLN A 20 -48.53 -5.02 -19.35
CA GLN A 20 -47.73 -3.99 -18.68
C GLN A 20 -46.42 -4.53 -18.12
N LEU A 21 -46.43 -5.73 -17.52
CA LEU A 21 -45.23 -6.39 -17.05
C LEU A 21 -44.31 -6.78 -18.21
N TRP A 22 -44.86 -7.28 -19.31
CA TRP A 22 -44.12 -7.59 -20.53
C TRP A 22 -43.48 -6.35 -21.16
N LEU A 23 -44.21 -5.23 -21.24
CA LEU A 23 -43.69 -3.94 -21.72
C LEU A 23 -42.62 -3.37 -20.79
N ARG A 24 -42.82 -3.45 -19.47
CA ARG A 24 -41.81 -3.04 -18.47
C ARG A 24 -40.55 -3.91 -18.57
N GLN A 25 -40.70 -5.22 -18.66
CA GLN A 25 -39.60 -6.17 -18.87
C GLN A 25 -38.89 -5.92 -20.20
N ARG A 26 -39.62 -5.62 -21.29
CA ARG A 26 -39.04 -5.33 -22.61
C ARG A 26 -38.31 -3.99 -22.62
N ARG A 27 -38.83 -2.95 -21.97
CA ARG A 27 -38.13 -1.66 -21.78
C ARG A 27 -36.88 -1.82 -20.91
N ARG A 28 -36.95 -2.60 -19.81
CA ARG A 28 -35.77 -2.95 -18.99
C ARG A 28 -34.73 -3.72 -19.80
N ARG A 29 -35.14 -4.75 -20.57
CA ARG A 29 -34.29 -5.51 -21.50
C ARG A 29 -33.67 -4.66 -22.62
N TRP A 30 -34.40 -3.67 -23.12
CA TRP A 30 -33.88 -2.77 -24.16
C TRP A 30 -32.86 -1.78 -23.58
N ARG A 31 -33.09 -1.26 -22.36
CA ARG A 31 -32.11 -0.47 -21.62
C ARG A 31 -30.84 -1.28 -21.32
N THR A 32 -30.95 -2.51 -20.84
CA THR A 32 -29.78 -3.37 -20.60
C THR A 32 -29.05 -3.76 -21.90
N ARG A 33 -29.74 -3.93 -23.04
CA ARG A 33 -29.08 -4.10 -24.35
C ARG A 33 -28.32 -2.85 -24.81
N ARG A 34 -28.87 -1.66 -24.59
CA ARG A 34 -28.15 -0.40 -24.84
C ARG A 34 -26.93 -0.29 -23.91
N GLU A 35 -27.11 -0.64 -22.64
CA GLU A 35 -26.03 -0.70 -21.65
C GLU A 35 -24.93 -1.69 -22.05
N ARG A 36 -25.26 -2.85 -22.65
CA ARG A 36 -24.27 -3.80 -23.22
C ARG A 36 -23.47 -3.24 -24.40
N ARG A 37 -24.11 -2.47 -25.30
CA ARG A 37 -23.39 -1.78 -26.38
C ARG A 37 -22.49 -0.69 -25.81
N THR A 38 -23.01 0.11 -24.89
CA THR A 38 -22.20 1.12 -24.20
C THR A 38 -21.11 0.47 -23.34
N GLU A 39 -21.29 -0.74 -22.83
CA GLU A 39 -20.29 -1.49 -22.05
C GLU A 39 -19.14 -1.96 -22.94
N ARG A 40 -19.41 -2.47 -24.14
CA ARG A 40 -18.34 -2.77 -25.12
C ARG A 40 -17.57 -1.50 -25.50
N ASP A 41 -18.29 -0.41 -25.74
CA ASP A 41 -17.67 0.89 -26.02
C ASP A 41 -16.96 1.47 -24.79
N ARG A 42 -17.46 1.21 -23.57
CA ARG A 42 -16.90 1.71 -22.31
C ARG A 42 -15.68 0.89 -21.93
N ARG A 43 -15.65 -0.43 -22.05
CA ARG A 43 -14.46 -1.30 -21.94
C ARG A 43 -13.37 -0.84 -22.89
N ARG A 44 -13.71 -0.66 -24.18
CA ARG A 44 -12.79 -0.10 -25.18
C ARG A 44 -12.28 1.28 -24.77
N ARG A 45 -13.17 2.14 -24.24
CA ARG A 45 -12.82 3.47 -23.73
C ARG A 45 -12.13 3.48 -22.37
N THR A 46 -12.27 2.49 -21.49
CA THR A 46 -11.58 2.39 -20.19
C THR A 46 -10.19 1.83 -20.38
N ASP A 47 -10.03 0.88 -21.30
CA ASP A 47 -8.73 0.46 -21.81
C ASP A 47 -8.03 1.64 -22.51
N GLU A 48 -8.77 2.47 -23.27
CA GLU A 48 -8.23 3.71 -23.86
C GLU A 48 -8.08 4.87 -22.84
N ARG A 49 -8.86 4.93 -21.76
CA ARG A 49 -8.81 5.99 -20.72
C ARG A 49 -7.75 5.75 -19.66
N GLY A 50 -7.25 4.53 -19.51
CA GLY A 50 -5.92 4.29 -18.93
C GLY A 50 -4.81 5.09 -19.67
N ASN A 51 -5.14 5.68 -20.81
CA ASN A 51 -4.27 6.48 -21.66
C ASN A 51 -4.72 7.96 -21.79
N VAL A 52 -5.47 8.54 -20.83
CA VAL A 52 -5.69 10.01 -20.81
C VAL A 52 -4.36 10.71 -20.51
N ARG A 53 -3.55 10.89 -21.57
CA ARG A 53 -2.22 11.50 -21.47
C ARG A 53 -2.31 12.85 -20.77
N VAL A 54 -1.67 12.93 -19.61
CA VAL A 54 -1.45 14.17 -18.87
C VAL A 54 -0.64 15.13 -19.75
N ARG A 55 -1.33 16.02 -20.46
CA ARG A 55 -0.70 17.03 -21.32
C ARG A 55 -0.10 18.15 -20.46
N TRP A 56 1.20 18.06 -20.18
CA TRP A 56 1.99 19.15 -19.61
C TRP A 56 1.87 20.43 -20.46
N ARG A 57 1.69 21.58 -19.79
CA ARG A 57 1.34 22.85 -20.41
C ARG A 57 2.50 23.34 -21.28
N TYR A 58 2.39 23.11 -22.59
CA TYR A 58 3.41 23.51 -23.55
C TYR A 58 3.03 24.84 -24.17
N ARG A 59 3.79 25.92 -23.90
CA ARG A 59 3.64 27.21 -24.60
C ARG A 59 4.12 27.08 -26.05
N ARG A 60 3.32 26.42 -26.90
CA ARG A 60 3.59 26.26 -28.34
C ARG A 60 3.86 27.59 -29.03
N TRP A 61 3.10 28.62 -28.66
CA TRP A 61 3.20 29.95 -29.25
C TRP A 61 4.59 30.56 -29.10
N LEU A 62 5.23 30.43 -27.93
CA LEU A 62 6.59 30.95 -27.71
C LEU A 62 7.63 30.29 -28.63
N ARG A 63 7.46 29.01 -28.97
CA ARG A 63 8.33 28.35 -29.95
C ARG A 63 8.08 28.91 -31.35
N TRP A 64 6.82 29.08 -31.72
CA TRP A 64 6.47 29.62 -33.04
C TRP A 64 6.90 31.08 -33.19
N THR A 65 6.88 31.89 -32.13
CA THR A 65 7.38 33.27 -32.18
C THR A 65 8.90 33.32 -32.32
N ILE A 66 9.65 32.47 -31.61
CA ILE A 66 11.11 32.36 -31.79
C ILE A 66 11.46 31.89 -33.21
N VAL A 67 10.73 30.91 -33.73
CA VAL A 67 10.92 30.39 -35.09
C VAL A 67 10.56 31.43 -36.14
N ALA A 68 9.42 32.10 -36.01
CA ALA A 68 8.99 33.16 -36.91
C ALA A 68 9.95 34.34 -36.89
N GLY A 69 10.44 34.74 -35.70
CA GLY A 69 11.46 35.78 -35.56
C GLY A 69 12.79 35.39 -36.22
N ALA A 70 13.23 34.14 -36.08
CA ALA A 70 14.43 33.63 -36.75
C ALA A 70 14.28 33.56 -38.28
N PHE A 71 13.12 33.12 -38.79
CA PHE A 71 12.83 33.14 -40.22
C PHE A 71 12.71 34.56 -40.77
N ALA A 72 12.11 35.48 -40.01
CA ALA A 72 12.07 36.90 -40.36
C ALA A 72 13.48 37.50 -40.42
N PHE A 73 14.37 37.13 -39.49
CA PHE A 73 15.78 37.55 -39.52
C PHE A 73 16.52 36.98 -40.73
N LEU A 74 16.37 35.68 -41.01
CA LEU A 74 16.99 35.04 -42.18
C LEU A 74 16.46 35.61 -43.49
N GLY A 75 15.15 35.86 -43.59
CA GLY A 75 14.53 36.51 -44.74
C GLY A 75 15.01 37.94 -44.91
N TRP A 76 15.14 38.71 -43.82
CA TRP A 76 15.68 40.06 -43.85
C TRP A 76 17.16 40.08 -44.25
N ALA A 77 17.98 39.17 -43.74
CA ALA A 77 19.39 39.04 -44.10
C ALA A 77 19.57 38.61 -45.56
N ALA A 78 18.80 37.62 -46.03
CA ALA A 78 18.82 37.17 -47.41
C ALA A 78 18.36 38.27 -48.37
N LEU A 79 17.27 38.98 -48.04
CA LEU A 79 16.80 40.13 -48.78
C LEU A 79 17.89 41.22 -48.81
N SER A 80 18.48 41.57 -47.66
CA SER A 80 19.56 42.56 -47.61
C SER A 80 20.75 42.19 -48.51
N VAL A 81 21.14 40.92 -48.53
CA VAL A 81 22.24 40.43 -49.38
C VAL A 81 21.85 40.46 -50.86
N ILE A 82 20.63 40.01 -51.20
CA ILE A 82 20.11 40.02 -52.58
C ILE A 82 20.05 41.46 -53.12
N LEU A 83 19.56 42.40 -52.30
CA LEU A 83 19.49 43.81 -52.67
C LEU A 83 20.87 44.44 -52.86
N THR A 84 21.86 44.11 -52.01
CA THR A 84 23.24 44.58 -52.19
C THR A 84 23.95 43.96 -53.41
N VAL A 85 23.62 42.72 -53.78
CA VAL A 85 24.28 42.00 -54.89
C VAL A 85 23.66 42.38 -56.23
N LEU A 86 22.36 42.62 -56.28
CA LEU A 86 21.67 42.99 -57.51
C LEU A 86 21.76 44.49 -57.80
N ASP A 87 22.23 45.31 -56.86
CA ASP A 87 22.23 46.79 -56.94
C ASP A 87 20.85 47.37 -57.29
N ILE A 88 19.80 46.62 -56.94
CA ILE A 88 18.41 47.01 -57.15
C ILE A 88 17.93 47.59 -55.83
N ASP A 89 17.48 48.84 -55.86
CA ASP A 89 16.85 49.57 -54.76
C ASP A 89 15.32 49.53 -54.97
N PRO A 90 14.64 48.40 -54.68
CA PRO A 90 13.33 48.09 -55.26
C PRO A 90 12.18 48.77 -54.51
N VAL A 91 12.48 49.35 -53.36
CA VAL A 91 11.60 50.21 -52.58
C VAL A 91 12.49 51.39 -52.22
N ARG A 92 12.09 52.63 -52.51
CA ARG A 92 12.83 53.87 -52.18
C ARG A 92 13.05 54.08 -50.67
N VAL A 93 13.41 53.07 -49.89
CA VAL A 93 13.64 53.12 -48.44
C VAL A 93 14.99 53.75 -48.13
N SER A 94 16.00 53.57 -48.99
CA SER A 94 17.26 54.32 -48.97
C SER A 94 17.01 55.83 -49.14
N GLY A 95 16.16 56.22 -50.09
CA GLY A 95 15.70 57.60 -50.31
C GLY A 95 14.73 58.12 -49.24
N TRP A 96 13.91 57.24 -48.65
CA TRP A 96 12.96 57.59 -47.57
C TRP A 96 13.63 57.76 -46.21
N CYS A 97 14.72 57.02 -45.95
CA CYS A 97 15.56 57.15 -44.75
C CYS A 97 16.76 58.09 -44.95
N GLY A 98 17.08 58.52 -46.18
CA GLY A 98 18.15 59.47 -46.50
C GLY A 98 17.77 60.95 -46.47
N GLY A 99 16.49 61.29 -46.25
CA GLY A 99 16.02 62.67 -46.21
C GLY A 99 16.32 63.40 -44.89
N LYS A 100 16.82 64.64 -44.96
CA LYS A 100 17.08 65.50 -43.80
C LYS A 100 15.77 65.86 -43.08
N GLY A 101 15.65 65.47 -41.81
CA GLY A 101 14.51 65.71 -40.92
C GLY A 101 14.26 64.52 -39.97
N PRO A 102 13.25 64.58 -39.08
CA PRO A 102 13.02 63.58 -38.01
C PRO A 102 12.79 62.14 -38.51
N ARG A 103 12.65 61.92 -39.82
CA ARG A 103 12.37 60.63 -40.48
C ARG A 103 13.58 59.69 -40.52
N ALA A 104 14.77 60.21 -40.80
CA ALA A 104 16.02 59.43 -40.73
C ALA A 104 16.28 58.93 -39.30
N TYR A 105 15.94 59.75 -38.30
CA TYR A 105 16.03 59.41 -36.88
C TYR A 105 15.08 58.26 -36.50
N TYR A 106 13.82 58.28 -36.93
CA TYR A 106 12.88 57.17 -36.66
C TYR A 106 13.28 55.86 -37.38
N CYS A 107 13.78 55.93 -38.61
CA CYS A 107 14.24 54.75 -39.36
C CYS A 107 15.48 54.11 -38.69
N GLY A 108 16.44 54.94 -38.25
CA GLY A 108 17.58 54.50 -37.46
C GLY A 108 17.19 53.90 -36.10
N GLN A 109 16.18 54.48 -35.42
CA GLN A 109 15.67 53.94 -34.15
C GLN A 109 14.95 52.61 -34.33
N VAL A 110 14.12 52.45 -35.35
CA VAL A 110 13.41 51.18 -35.62
C VAL A 110 14.40 50.09 -36.01
N ILE A 111 15.36 50.37 -36.89
CA ILE A 111 16.41 49.40 -37.26
C ILE A 111 17.30 49.08 -36.06
N GLY A 112 17.68 50.10 -35.28
CA GLY A 112 18.47 49.97 -34.05
C GLY A 112 17.77 49.17 -32.95
N PHE A 113 16.43 49.18 -32.91
CA PHE A 113 15.62 48.41 -31.95
C PHE A 113 15.28 47.01 -32.44
N VAL A 114 14.92 46.86 -33.72
CA VAL A 114 14.45 45.59 -34.31
C VAL A 114 15.60 44.63 -34.58
N LYS A 115 16.75 45.12 -35.07
CA LYS A 115 17.91 44.27 -35.42
C LYS A 115 18.46 43.48 -34.22
N PRO A 116 18.66 44.06 -33.02
CA PRO A 116 19.08 43.31 -31.84
C PRO A 116 18.03 42.28 -31.37
N LEU A 117 16.74 42.62 -31.46
CA LEU A 117 15.65 41.70 -31.09
C LEU A 117 15.58 40.49 -32.02
N LEU A 118 15.70 40.71 -33.34
CA LEU A 118 15.73 39.63 -34.33
C LEU A 118 17.01 38.79 -34.22
N GLY A 119 18.17 39.44 -34.00
CA GLY A 119 19.44 38.75 -33.74
C GLY A 119 19.39 37.88 -32.47
N ALA A 120 18.80 38.38 -31.39
CA ALA A 120 18.57 37.61 -30.17
C ALA A 120 17.59 36.45 -30.41
N ALA A 121 16.52 36.66 -31.17
CA ALA A 121 15.58 35.60 -31.53
C ALA A 121 16.25 34.49 -32.35
N PHE A 122 17.11 34.86 -33.31
CA PHE A 122 17.91 33.91 -34.08
C PHE A 122 18.90 33.13 -33.21
N GLY A 123 19.68 33.82 -32.36
CA GLY A 123 20.60 33.16 -31.42
C GLY A 123 19.88 32.18 -30.49
N LEU A 124 18.69 32.55 -30.00
CA LEU A 124 17.86 31.70 -29.15
C LEU A 124 17.26 30.52 -29.94
N ALA A 125 16.93 30.69 -31.22
CA ALA A 125 16.51 29.62 -32.12
C ALA A 125 17.64 28.62 -32.39
N VAL A 126 18.87 29.11 -32.66
CA VAL A 126 20.06 28.28 -32.85
C VAL A 126 20.32 27.46 -31.59
N PHE A 127 20.40 28.09 -30.41
CA PHE A 127 20.54 27.38 -29.14
C PHE A 127 19.44 26.32 -28.94
N TYR A 128 18.17 26.68 -29.24
CA TYR A 128 17.04 25.79 -29.06
C TYR A 128 17.13 24.53 -29.95
N TYR A 129 17.39 24.71 -31.25
CA TYR A 129 17.40 23.60 -32.20
C TYR A 129 18.70 22.79 -32.19
N TRP A 130 19.85 23.43 -31.97
CA TRP A 130 21.16 22.79 -32.08
C TRP A 130 21.70 22.30 -30.74
N ARG A 131 21.23 22.82 -29.60
CA ARG A 131 21.71 22.40 -28.27
C ARG A 131 20.62 21.80 -27.41
N TYR A 132 19.54 22.54 -27.17
CA TYR A 132 18.49 22.10 -26.26
C TYR A 132 17.75 20.84 -26.75
N ILE A 133 17.33 20.78 -28.02
CA ILE A 133 16.61 19.61 -28.56
C ILE A 133 17.49 18.35 -28.59
N PRO A 134 18.75 18.38 -29.10
CA PRO A 134 19.61 17.21 -29.12
C PRO A 134 19.95 16.68 -27.73
N VAL A 135 20.37 17.53 -26.80
CA VAL A 135 20.69 17.11 -25.42
C VAL A 135 19.48 16.47 -24.75
N ARG A 136 18.30 17.07 -24.91
CA ARG A 136 17.06 16.51 -24.36
C ARG A 136 16.65 15.19 -25.01
N ARG A 137 16.81 15.03 -26.33
CA ARG A 137 16.54 13.77 -27.02
C ARG A 137 17.51 12.68 -26.58
N TRP A 138 18.79 13.01 -26.48
CA TRP A 138 19.83 12.11 -25.98
C TRP A 138 19.55 11.67 -24.54
N TYR A 139 19.26 12.62 -23.64
CA TYR A 139 18.87 12.32 -22.26
C TYR A 139 17.69 11.34 -22.23
N ARG A 140 16.66 11.60 -23.06
CA ARG A 140 15.48 10.73 -23.14
C ARG A 140 15.77 9.32 -23.63
N GLN A 141 16.67 9.16 -24.59
CA GLN A 141 16.98 7.85 -25.16
C GLN A 141 17.85 7.00 -24.23
N ASN A 142 18.76 7.61 -23.46
CA ASN A 142 19.68 6.86 -22.59
C ASN A 142 19.10 6.54 -21.22
N VAL A 143 18.23 7.39 -20.68
CA VAL A 143 17.55 7.12 -19.41
C VAL A 143 16.76 5.82 -19.43
N LEU A 144 16.08 5.52 -20.54
CA LEU A 144 15.32 4.26 -20.70
C LEU A 144 16.21 3.03 -20.84
N ARG A 145 17.51 3.21 -21.15
CA ARG A 145 18.47 2.11 -21.29
C ARG A 145 19.31 1.90 -20.03
N ASN A 146 19.43 2.91 -19.19
CA ASN A 146 20.24 2.85 -17.97
C ASN A 146 19.58 3.65 -16.84
N SER A 147 18.74 2.99 -16.04
CA SER A 147 18.05 3.59 -14.89
C SER A 147 19.00 4.24 -13.88
N ARG A 148 20.25 3.77 -13.78
CA ARG A 148 21.28 4.33 -12.89
C ARG A 148 21.76 5.72 -13.31
N MET A 149 21.54 6.10 -14.57
CA MET A 149 21.79 7.45 -15.04
C MET A 149 20.84 8.47 -14.38
N VAL A 150 19.63 8.04 -14.00
CA VAL A 150 18.68 8.88 -13.26
C VAL A 150 18.79 8.66 -11.77
N LEU A 151 18.81 7.40 -11.32
CA LEU A 151 18.86 7.03 -9.91
C LEU A 151 20.14 6.25 -9.62
N PRO A 152 21.22 6.92 -9.17
CA PRO A 152 22.48 6.26 -8.85
C PRO A 152 22.32 5.11 -7.84
N SER A 153 21.35 5.23 -6.93
CA SER A 153 21.04 4.27 -5.87
C SER A 153 20.28 3.02 -6.34
N ALA A 154 19.86 2.93 -7.62
CA ALA A 154 19.10 1.80 -8.14
C ALA A 154 19.95 0.51 -8.28
N GLU A 155 19.35 -0.65 -8.00
CA GLU A 155 19.98 -1.97 -8.15
C GLU A 155 20.44 -2.23 -9.60
N ARG A 156 21.49 -3.04 -9.77
CA ARG A 156 21.95 -3.48 -11.12
C ARG A 156 20.86 -4.35 -11.73
N GLY A 157 20.45 -4.07 -12.97
CA GLY A 157 19.46 -4.86 -13.70
C GLY A 157 17.99 -4.58 -13.36
N LEU A 158 17.68 -3.52 -12.59
CA LEU A 158 16.30 -3.09 -12.40
C LEU A 158 15.74 -2.47 -13.69
N ASP A 159 14.85 -3.20 -14.37
CA ASP A 159 14.03 -2.64 -15.45
C ASP A 159 12.81 -1.91 -14.84
N PRO A 160 12.63 -0.61 -15.09
CA PRO A 160 11.44 0.12 -14.66
C PRO A 160 10.13 -0.50 -15.18
N ALA A 161 10.16 -1.21 -16.31
CA ALA A 161 9.00 -1.91 -16.85
C ALA A 161 8.52 -3.06 -15.95
N ASP A 162 9.41 -3.64 -15.16
CA ASP A 162 9.12 -4.76 -14.26
C ASP A 162 8.52 -4.31 -12.92
N VAL A 163 8.44 -2.99 -12.68
CA VAL A 163 7.85 -2.42 -11.47
C VAL A 163 6.32 -2.35 -11.60
N VAL A 164 5.66 -3.33 -11.00
CA VAL A 164 4.20 -3.49 -11.06
C VAL A 164 3.48 -2.94 -9.82
N GLY A 165 2.21 -2.54 -9.97
CA GLY A 165 1.35 -2.12 -8.86
C GLY A 165 1.71 -0.76 -8.27
N ARG A 166 2.40 0.08 -9.03
CA ARG A 166 2.82 1.45 -8.64
C ARG A 166 2.33 2.53 -9.61
N ASP A 167 1.51 2.14 -10.58
CA ASP A 167 1.08 3.04 -11.66
C ASP A 167 0.11 4.12 -11.15
N GLU A 168 -0.87 3.78 -10.32
CA GLU A 168 -1.80 4.75 -9.71
C GLU A 168 -1.06 5.78 -8.85
N LEU A 169 -0.09 5.32 -8.06
CA LEU A 169 0.78 6.19 -7.26
C LEU A 169 1.63 7.10 -8.16
N CYS A 170 2.23 6.57 -9.22
CA CYS A 170 3.03 7.38 -10.15
C CYS A 170 2.19 8.46 -10.85
N GLU A 171 0.98 8.12 -11.30
CA GLU A 171 0.06 9.08 -11.91
C GLU A 171 -0.37 10.17 -10.91
N LEU A 172 -0.64 9.79 -9.65
CA LEU A 172 -0.91 10.75 -8.58
C LEU A 172 0.28 11.70 -8.36
N LEU A 173 1.50 11.16 -8.22
CA LEU A 173 2.72 11.96 -8.06
C LEU A 173 2.89 12.95 -9.22
N ILE A 174 2.73 12.48 -10.46
CA ILE A 174 2.82 13.31 -11.67
C ILE A 174 1.76 14.41 -11.67
N GLN A 175 0.53 14.10 -11.28
CA GLN A 175 -0.57 15.06 -11.22
C GLN A 175 -0.28 16.17 -10.20
N ARG A 176 0.20 15.81 -9.01
CA ARG A 176 0.55 16.74 -7.92
C ARG A 176 1.76 17.61 -8.24
N LEU A 177 2.76 17.03 -8.91
CA LEU A 177 3.93 17.77 -9.36
C LEU A 177 3.61 18.75 -10.49
N ARG A 178 2.47 18.67 -11.17
CA ARG A 178 2.23 19.46 -12.39
C ARG A 178 1.93 20.93 -12.14
N ASP A 179 1.12 21.25 -11.13
CA ASP A 179 0.63 22.61 -10.90
C ASP A 179 1.57 23.40 -9.98
N ARG A 180 2.14 24.50 -10.47
CA ARG A 180 3.12 25.29 -9.72
C ARG A 180 2.49 26.01 -8.52
N ALA A 181 1.19 26.32 -8.57
CA ALA A 181 0.49 27.05 -7.52
C ALA A 181 0.19 26.19 -6.28
N THR A 182 0.00 24.87 -6.47
CA THR A 182 -0.39 23.94 -5.40
C THR A 182 0.68 22.89 -5.09
N ARG A 183 1.83 22.94 -5.78
CA ARG A 183 2.93 21.99 -5.62
C ARG A 183 3.59 22.15 -4.26
N ARG A 184 3.75 21.03 -3.58
CA ARG A 184 4.58 20.86 -2.38
C ARG A 184 5.54 19.68 -2.59
N PRO A 185 6.69 19.63 -1.90
CA PRO A 185 7.55 18.46 -1.89
C PRO A 185 6.76 17.21 -1.47
N LEU A 186 7.00 16.10 -2.14
CA LEU A 186 6.34 14.81 -1.89
C LEU A 186 7.33 13.88 -1.21
N LEU A 187 6.97 13.33 -0.05
CA LEU A 187 7.82 12.42 0.71
C LEU A 187 7.22 11.01 0.68
N LEU A 188 7.84 10.10 -0.09
CA LEU A 188 7.52 8.68 -0.14
C LEU A 188 8.17 7.94 1.04
N VAL A 189 7.34 7.54 2.00
CA VAL A 189 7.77 6.85 3.22
C VAL A 189 7.40 5.38 3.13
N GLY A 190 8.37 4.49 3.33
CA GLY A 190 8.11 3.05 3.29
C GLY A 190 9.14 2.25 4.08
N GLY A 191 8.73 1.09 4.59
CA GLY A 191 9.63 0.14 5.22
C GLY A 191 10.73 -0.37 4.29
N ILE A 192 11.65 -1.18 4.83
CA ILE A 192 12.71 -1.81 4.04
C ILE A 192 12.09 -2.78 3.04
N GLY A 193 12.60 -2.77 1.81
CA GLY A 193 12.13 -3.68 0.76
C GLY A 193 10.75 -3.37 0.17
N THR A 194 10.05 -2.33 0.63
CA THR A 194 8.73 -1.92 0.08
C THR A 194 8.78 -1.42 -1.37
N GLY A 195 9.97 -1.25 -1.94
CA GLY A 195 10.17 -0.85 -3.33
C GLY A 195 10.21 0.67 -3.55
N LYS A 196 10.70 1.47 -2.59
CA LYS A 196 10.81 2.94 -2.74
C LYS A 196 11.66 3.35 -3.94
N THR A 197 12.90 2.87 -4.00
CA THR A 197 13.82 3.13 -5.11
C THR A 197 13.26 2.62 -6.44
N ALA A 198 12.57 1.47 -6.43
CA ALA A 198 11.89 0.93 -7.61
C ALA A 198 10.72 1.83 -8.07
N THR A 199 9.95 2.37 -7.14
CA THR A 199 8.85 3.31 -7.41
C THR A 199 9.38 4.62 -8.00
N LEU A 200 10.52 5.14 -7.51
CA LEU A 200 11.18 6.30 -8.11
C LEU A 200 11.67 6.00 -9.54
N ALA A 201 12.17 4.79 -9.80
CA ALA A 201 12.60 4.39 -11.14
C ALA A 201 11.41 4.32 -12.11
N ARG A 202 10.29 3.74 -11.68
CA ARG A 202 9.02 3.72 -12.44
C ARG A 202 8.48 5.12 -12.69
N LEU A 203 8.54 6.00 -11.68
CA LEU A 203 8.15 7.40 -11.82
C LEU A 203 9.02 8.12 -12.85
N ALA A 204 10.34 7.91 -12.82
CA ALA A 204 11.27 8.49 -13.80
C ALA A 204 10.89 8.07 -15.23
N GLU A 205 10.63 6.79 -15.46
CA GLU A 205 10.18 6.28 -16.76
C GLU A 205 8.87 6.96 -17.21
N ARG A 206 7.86 7.02 -16.33
CA ARG A 206 6.57 7.66 -16.62
C ARG A 206 6.73 9.15 -16.94
N LEU A 207 7.55 9.89 -16.19
CA LEU A 207 7.89 11.28 -16.46
C LEU A 207 8.53 11.47 -17.85
N MET A 208 9.39 10.53 -18.27
CA MET A 208 10.00 10.55 -19.59
C MET A 208 9.01 10.30 -20.73
N THR A 209 7.98 9.45 -20.53
CA THR A 209 6.92 9.24 -21.53
C THR A 209 6.14 10.52 -21.81
N ILE A 210 5.91 11.34 -20.78
CA ILE A 210 5.25 12.65 -20.86
C ILE A 210 6.20 13.81 -21.18
N LYS A 211 7.47 13.50 -21.48
CA LYS A 211 8.53 14.43 -21.92
C LYS A 211 9.03 15.41 -20.84
N VAL A 212 9.00 14.99 -19.58
CA VAL A 212 9.59 15.65 -18.41
C VAL A 212 10.92 14.97 -18.08
N VAL A 213 11.93 15.72 -17.64
CA VAL A 213 13.28 15.26 -17.33
C VAL A 213 13.37 14.98 -15.81
N PRO A 214 13.46 13.71 -15.38
CA PRO A 214 13.75 13.35 -14.00
C PRO A 214 15.25 13.48 -13.75
N VAL A 215 15.64 14.02 -12.60
CA VAL A 215 17.03 14.12 -12.14
C VAL A 215 17.09 13.52 -10.75
N GLY A 216 17.75 12.38 -10.58
CA GLY A 216 17.83 11.74 -9.28
C GLY A 216 19.08 12.12 -8.50
N VAL A 217 18.92 12.23 -7.19
CA VAL A 217 19.96 12.64 -6.23
C VAL A 217 20.07 11.54 -5.18
N ASP A 218 21.27 11.01 -4.97
CA ASP A 218 21.55 10.06 -3.88
C ASP A 218 21.91 10.85 -2.62
N LEU A 219 20.98 10.92 -1.66
CA LEU A 219 21.22 11.69 -0.43
C LEU A 219 22.20 10.99 0.52
N ARG A 220 22.45 9.69 0.31
CA ARG A 220 23.36 8.88 1.13
C ARG A 220 24.82 9.31 1.00
N THR A 221 25.19 10.01 -0.07
CA THR A 221 26.56 10.49 -0.28
C THR A 221 26.82 11.84 0.40
N VAL A 222 25.79 12.51 0.91
CA VAL A 222 25.91 13.84 1.53
C VAL A 222 26.30 13.68 3.00
N LYS A 223 27.54 14.05 3.32
CA LYS A 223 28.08 14.02 4.70
C LYS A 223 28.11 15.40 5.37
N ASP A 224 28.20 16.47 4.59
CA ASP A 224 28.32 17.84 5.09
C ASP A 224 26.94 18.52 5.16
N PRO A 225 26.54 19.08 6.33
CA PRO A 225 25.24 19.75 6.49
C PRO A 225 25.04 20.95 5.55
N GLU A 226 26.08 21.76 5.34
CA GLU A 226 26.01 22.98 4.52
C GLU A 226 25.76 22.69 3.03
N LYS A 227 26.05 21.48 2.57
CA LYS A 227 25.86 21.05 1.17
C LYS A 227 24.46 20.50 0.90
N LEU A 228 23.59 20.44 1.90
CA LEU A 228 22.24 19.89 1.75
C LEU A 228 21.28 20.92 1.12
N ASN A 229 21.43 21.15 -0.19
CA ASN A 229 20.48 21.91 -1.00
C ASN A 229 20.02 21.09 -2.20
N PHE A 230 18.73 20.70 -2.23
CA PHE A 230 18.18 19.83 -3.27
C PHE A 230 18.29 20.41 -4.70
N HIS A 231 18.16 21.72 -4.86
CA HIS A 231 18.26 22.37 -6.17
C HIS A 231 19.71 22.35 -6.68
N GLN A 232 20.68 22.69 -5.83
CA GLN A 232 22.11 22.67 -6.19
C GLN A 232 22.59 21.24 -6.49
N LEU A 233 22.27 20.28 -5.61
CA LEU A 233 22.62 18.86 -5.81
C LEU A 233 22.04 18.32 -7.12
N ALA A 234 20.80 18.67 -7.47
CA ALA A 234 20.20 18.26 -8.73
C ALA A 234 20.87 18.91 -9.95
N LEU A 235 21.24 20.20 -9.86
CA LEU A 235 21.93 20.90 -10.94
C LEU A 235 23.32 20.30 -11.20
N GLU A 236 24.09 20.03 -10.15
CA GLU A 236 25.40 19.38 -10.25
C GLU A 236 25.29 17.99 -10.86
N GLN A 237 24.33 17.18 -10.38
CA GLN A 237 24.12 15.83 -10.89
C GLN A 237 23.63 15.84 -12.34
N PHE A 238 22.77 16.79 -12.72
CA PHE A 238 22.37 16.99 -14.10
C PHE A 238 23.58 17.33 -14.99
N GLY A 239 24.43 18.25 -14.54
CA GLY A 239 25.68 18.63 -15.21
C GLY A 239 26.60 17.44 -15.46
N ARG A 240 26.93 16.68 -14.40
CA ARG A 240 27.75 15.45 -14.49
C ARG A 240 27.17 14.44 -15.48
N THR A 241 25.84 14.30 -15.51
CA THR A 241 25.15 13.33 -16.37
C THR A 241 25.25 13.70 -17.86
N ILE A 242 25.23 14.99 -18.18
CA ILE A 242 25.28 15.48 -19.58
C ILE A 242 26.66 15.95 -20.00
N ASP A 243 27.67 15.84 -19.14
CA ASP A 243 29.00 16.42 -19.32
C ASP A 243 29.64 16.04 -20.66
N THR A 244 29.52 14.76 -21.05
CA THR A 244 29.96 14.23 -22.36
C THR A 244 29.33 14.90 -23.59
N ARG A 245 28.29 15.72 -23.42
CA ARG A 245 27.56 16.44 -24.48
C ARG A 245 27.72 17.96 -24.40
N LEU A 246 28.33 18.49 -23.34
CA LEU A 246 28.58 19.93 -23.18
C LEU A 246 29.80 20.33 -24.01
N ARG A 247 29.79 21.54 -24.60
CA ARG A 247 30.98 22.07 -25.30
C ARG A 247 31.61 23.30 -24.62
N GLY A 248 31.00 23.78 -23.53
CA GLY A 248 31.49 24.95 -22.82
C GLY A 248 30.96 25.06 -21.41
N ALA A 249 31.73 25.72 -20.55
CA ALA A 249 31.35 26.02 -19.17
C ALA A 249 30.06 26.86 -19.14
N GLY A 250 29.11 26.49 -18.25
CA GLY A 250 27.83 27.17 -18.08
C GLY A 250 26.74 26.81 -19.11
N GLU A 251 26.99 25.90 -20.05
CA GLU A 251 25.95 25.42 -20.97
C GLU A 251 24.85 24.61 -20.23
N ALA A 252 25.24 23.80 -19.25
CA ALA A 252 24.31 23.04 -18.42
C ALA A 252 23.30 23.95 -17.71
N ASP A 253 23.76 25.08 -17.16
CA ASP A 253 22.90 26.06 -16.47
C ASP A 253 21.85 26.68 -17.40
N ARG A 254 22.24 27.00 -18.64
CA ARG A 254 21.30 27.55 -19.64
C ARG A 254 20.22 26.54 -20.00
N ILE A 255 20.59 25.26 -20.14
CA ILE A 255 19.64 24.18 -20.42
C ILE A 255 18.72 23.95 -19.20
N TRP A 256 19.28 23.93 -18.00
CA TRP A 256 18.53 23.80 -16.74
C TRP A 256 17.50 24.91 -16.58
N ARG A 257 17.92 26.19 -16.66
CA ARG A 257 17.01 27.35 -16.56
C ARG A 257 15.87 27.27 -17.57
N ARG A 258 16.15 26.80 -18.79
CA ARG A 258 15.09 26.63 -19.80
C ARG A 258 14.12 25.50 -19.44
N LEU A 259 14.62 24.35 -18.99
CA LEU A 259 13.78 23.24 -18.53
C LEU A 259 12.93 23.65 -17.31
N TRP A 260 13.49 24.44 -16.40
CA TRP A 260 12.79 24.99 -15.24
C TRP A 260 11.63 25.91 -15.64
N LEU A 261 11.88 26.89 -16.53
CA LEU A 261 10.85 27.80 -17.03
C LEU A 261 9.73 27.08 -17.80
N GLU A 262 10.06 25.99 -18.50
CA GLU A 262 9.07 25.14 -19.17
C GLU A 262 8.32 24.21 -18.21
N ASN A 263 8.68 24.22 -16.93
CA ASN A 263 8.23 23.26 -15.92
C ASN A 263 8.43 21.83 -16.44
N ARG A 264 9.68 21.42 -16.67
CA ARG A 264 10.02 20.11 -17.27
C ARG A 264 11.10 19.35 -16.53
N ILE A 265 11.36 19.75 -15.30
CA ILE A 265 12.30 19.06 -14.41
C ILE A 265 11.49 18.47 -13.26
N VAL A 266 11.88 17.30 -12.80
CA VAL A 266 11.47 16.74 -11.51
C VAL A 266 12.72 16.20 -10.84
N VAL A 267 12.92 16.54 -9.57
CA VAL A 267 14.02 16.05 -8.76
C VAL A 267 13.55 14.83 -7.96
N LEU A 268 14.31 13.74 -8.01
CA LEU A 268 14.03 12.47 -7.33
C LEU A 268 15.14 12.17 -6.31
N ALA A 269 14.91 12.44 -5.03
CA ALA A 269 15.91 12.21 -4.00
C ALA A 269 15.68 10.86 -3.30
N ASP A 270 16.71 10.03 -3.11
CA ASP A 270 16.61 8.73 -2.42
C ASP A 270 17.53 8.67 -1.18
N GLY A 271 17.04 8.06 -0.09
CA GLY A 271 17.82 7.77 1.12
C GLY A 271 17.95 8.90 2.15
N LEU A 272 16.88 9.67 2.37
CA LEU A 272 16.87 10.78 3.34
C LEU A 272 17.23 10.32 4.78
N GLU A 273 16.80 9.13 5.18
CA GLU A 273 17.02 8.59 6.53
C GLU A 273 18.49 8.26 6.84
N GLU A 274 19.33 8.13 5.83
CA GLU A 274 20.76 7.82 5.95
C GLU A 274 21.62 9.09 5.76
N THR A 275 21.02 10.21 5.39
CA THR A 275 21.73 11.49 5.20
C THR A 275 22.21 12.02 6.54
N LEU A 276 23.48 12.44 6.62
CA LEU A 276 24.13 12.98 7.83
C LEU A 276 24.16 12.00 9.04
N ALA A 277 23.92 10.69 8.83
CA ALA A 277 23.90 9.70 9.92
C ALA A 277 25.29 9.40 10.52
N GLU A 278 26.36 9.70 9.79
CA GLU A 278 27.76 9.54 10.22
C GLU A 278 28.40 10.87 10.71
N ALA A 279 27.66 11.98 10.72
CA ALA A 279 28.20 13.23 11.23
C ALA A 279 28.32 13.13 12.76
N ASP A 280 29.45 13.59 13.33
CA ASP A 280 29.69 13.62 14.79
C ASP A 280 28.75 14.57 15.57
N GLN A 281 27.73 15.13 14.89
CA GLN A 281 26.79 16.09 15.45
C GLN A 281 25.60 15.39 16.15
N PRO A 282 25.04 15.99 17.22
CA PRO A 282 23.83 15.50 17.86
C PRO A 282 22.66 15.34 16.87
N ALA A 283 21.83 14.31 17.06
CA ALA A 283 20.67 14.03 16.20
C ALA A 283 19.69 15.22 16.05
N ALA A 284 19.62 16.11 17.04
CA ALA A 284 18.76 17.31 17.00
C ALA A 284 19.20 18.35 15.95
N ASP A 285 20.51 18.44 15.66
CA ASP A 285 21.05 19.39 14.68
C ASP A 285 20.76 18.89 13.26
N ARG A 286 20.87 17.57 13.03
CA ARG A 286 20.46 16.91 11.79
C ARG A 286 19.01 17.24 11.41
N ASP A 287 18.08 17.11 12.35
CA ASP A 287 16.66 17.35 12.11
C ASP A 287 16.37 18.79 11.69
N SER A 288 17.06 19.74 12.31
CA SER A 288 16.93 21.17 12.01
C SER A 288 17.42 21.49 10.60
N VAL A 289 18.56 20.90 10.19
CA VAL A 289 19.11 21.02 8.83
C VAL A 289 18.17 20.42 7.79
N LEU A 290 17.60 19.23 8.06
CA LEU A 290 16.62 18.58 7.17
C LEU A 290 15.37 19.45 6.98
N ARG A 291 14.85 20.07 8.05
CA ARG A 291 13.69 20.98 7.96
C ARG A 291 13.99 22.21 7.12
N GLU A 292 15.16 22.82 7.28
CA GLU A 292 15.50 24.01 6.51
C GLU A 292 15.71 23.69 5.01
N ALA A 293 16.34 22.56 4.68
CA ALA A 293 16.48 22.12 3.30
C ALA A 293 15.13 21.92 2.60
N ILE A 294 14.13 21.38 3.30
CA ILE A 294 12.77 21.22 2.74
C ILE A 294 12.04 22.55 2.64
N ARG A 295 12.15 23.43 3.64
CA ARG A 295 11.59 24.79 3.54
C ARG A 295 12.18 25.57 2.37
N ALA A 296 13.48 25.43 2.12
CA ALA A 296 14.13 25.99 0.93
C ALA A 296 13.50 25.45 -0.36
N ALA A 297 13.28 24.13 -0.46
CA ALA A 297 12.61 23.53 -1.62
C ALA A 297 11.16 24.03 -1.81
N VAL A 298 10.43 24.28 -0.72
CA VAL A 298 9.08 24.89 -0.75
C VAL A 298 9.14 26.32 -1.28
N ARG A 299 10.04 27.17 -0.75
CA ARG A 299 10.23 28.56 -1.19
C ARG A 299 10.60 28.64 -2.68
N GLU A 300 11.42 27.71 -3.14
CA GLU A 300 11.83 27.60 -4.55
C GLU A 300 10.76 26.98 -5.46
N GLN A 301 9.67 26.41 -4.90
CA GLN A 301 8.64 25.65 -5.62
C GLN A 301 9.21 24.48 -6.44
N LEU A 302 10.24 23.83 -5.89
CA LEU A 302 10.96 22.72 -6.51
C LEU A 302 10.03 21.51 -6.70
N PRO A 303 9.89 20.95 -7.92
CA PRO A 303 9.20 19.67 -8.13
C PRO A 303 10.05 18.53 -7.58
N LEU A 304 9.86 18.25 -6.29
CA LEU A 304 10.70 17.34 -5.52
C LEU A 304 9.90 16.14 -5.03
N VAL A 305 10.43 14.94 -5.27
CA VAL A 305 9.99 13.69 -4.64
C VAL A 305 11.16 13.11 -3.86
N ILE A 306 10.97 12.85 -2.57
CA ILE A 306 11.99 12.29 -1.68
C ILE A 306 11.53 10.91 -1.22
N ALA A 307 12.39 9.90 -1.27
CA ALA A 307 12.16 8.60 -0.64
C ALA A 307 12.88 8.51 0.71
N SER A 308 12.16 8.04 1.73
CA SER A 308 12.71 7.86 3.09
C SER A 308 12.17 6.61 3.80
N ARG A 309 12.86 6.12 4.83
CA ARG A 309 12.27 5.20 5.83
C ARG A 309 11.40 5.98 6.82
N PRO A 310 10.40 5.33 7.47
CA PRO A 310 9.68 5.97 8.56
C PRO A 310 10.68 6.26 9.69
N ASP A 311 10.89 7.54 9.98
CA ASP A 311 11.79 8.02 11.02
C ASP A 311 11.13 9.24 11.70
N ASP A 312 11.45 9.45 12.98
CA ASP A 312 10.88 10.54 13.79
C ASP A 312 11.16 11.96 13.28
N PRO A 313 12.31 12.27 12.65
CA PRO A 313 12.60 13.59 12.06
C PRO A 313 11.65 13.99 10.93
N LEU A 314 11.02 13.01 10.28
CA LEU A 314 10.05 13.26 9.21
C LEU A 314 8.76 13.90 9.75
N ARG A 315 8.56 13.83 11.07
CA ARG A 315 7.47 14.40 11.84
C ARG A 315 7.56 15.92 12.03
N GLY A 316 8.20 16.67 11.15
CA GLY A 316 8.17 18.15 11.22
C GLY A 316 8.33 18.85 9.87
N LEU A 317 8.31 18.08 8.78
CA LEU A 317 8.66 18.57 7.45
C LEU A 317 7.42 19.13 6.72
N ASP A 318 7.59 20.29 6.07
CA ASP A 318 6.57 20.89 5.20
C ASP A 318 6.52 20.19 3.83
N ALA A 319 6.09 18.93 3.85
CA ALA A 319 6.00 18.06 2.67
C ALA A 319 4.77 17.16 2.75
N LEU A 320 4.14 16.83 1.62
CA LEU A 320 3.04 15.85 1.62
C LEU A 320 3.63 14.44 1.81
N LEU A 321 3.22 13.78 2.88
CA LEU A 321 3.72 12.46 3.23
C LEU A 321 2.85 11.38 2.58
N LEU A 322 3.45 10.62 1.68
CA LEU A 322 2.83 9.50 0.97
C LEU A 322 3.45 8.21 1.48
N GLN A 323 2.65 7.40 2.15
CA GLN A 323 3.12 6.11 2.58
C GLN A 323 3.10 5.13 1.41
N LEU A 324 4.23 4.50 1.14
CA LEU A 324 4.33 3.42 0.18
C LEU A 324 3.75 2.16 0.80
N GLU A 325 2.53 1.80 0.38
CA GLU A 325 1.89 0.58 0.83
C GLU A 325 2.65 -0.67 0.36
N PRO A 326 2.57 -1.79 1.09
CA PRO A 326 2.99 -3.08 0.55
C PRO A 326 2.23 -3.41 -0.75
N LEU A 327 2.85 -4.19 -1.64
CA LEU A 327 2.15 -4.65 -2.84
C LEU A 327 0.98 -5.56 -2.42
N GLY A 328 -0.16 -5.40 -3.10
CA GLY A 328 -1.28 -6.32 -2.96
C GLY A 328 -0.97 -7.68 -3.56
N GLU A 329 -1.69 -8.72 -3.14
CA GLU A 329 -1.56 -10.08 -3.70
C GLU A 329 -1.61 -10.10 -5.23
N GLY A 330 -2.53 -9.31 -5.84
CA GLY A 330 -2.63 -9.25 -7.30
C GLY A 330 -1.39 -8.63 -7.95
N ALA A 331 -0.94 -7.47 -7.44
CA ALA A 331 0.28 -6.83 -7.94
C ALA A 331 1.52 -7.70 -7.70
N ALA A 332 1.54 -8.48 -6.63
CA ALA A 332 2.60 -9.42 -6.31
C ALA A 332 2.68 -10.58 -7.30
N LEU A 333 1.53 -11.16 -7.68
CA LEU A 333 1.45 -12.19 -8.72
C LEU A 333 1.85 -11.63 -10.09
N GLU A 334 1.41 -10.41 -10.40
CA GLU A 334 1.78 -9.74 -11.65
C GLU A 334 3.27 -9.44 -11.71
N TYR A 335 3.88 -9.07 -10.58
CA TYR A 335 5.32 -8.91 -10.49
C TYR A 335 6.05 -10.21 -10.81
N VAL A 336 5.66 -11.35 -10.23
CA VAL A 336 6.26 -12.66 -10.54
C VAL A 336 6.07 -13.03 -12.02
N GLN A 337 4.90 -12.72 -12.59
CA GLN A 337 4.61 -12.95 -14.01
C GLN A 337 5.44 -12.08 -14.95
N ALA A 338 5.60 -10.80 -14.65
CA ALA A 338 6.40 -9.88 -15.46
C ALA A 338 7.87 -10.32 -15.54
N HIS A 339 8.40 -10.88 -14.43
CA HIS A 339 9.78 -11.37 -14.39
C HIS A 339 9.95 -12.73 -15.06
N SER A 340 8.89 -13.55 -15.20
CA SER A 340 9.02 -14.84 -15.87
C SER A 340 8.91 -14.68 -17.39
N ARG A 341 10.04 -14.86 -18.10
CA ARG A 341 10.04 -14.93 -19.58
C ARG A 341 9.37 -16.21 -20.12
N ARG A 342 9.04 -17.17 -19.26
CA ARG A 342 8.44 -18.45 -19.65
C ARG A 342 6.91 -18.38 -19.55
N SER A 343 6.23 -18.64 -20.67
CA SER A 343 4.78 -18.87 -20.68
C SER A 343 4.48 -20.27 -20.13
N GLY A 344 4.17 -20.36 -18.83
CA GLY A 344 3.88 -21.62 -18.13
C GLY A 344 2.38 -22.00 -18.09
N THR A 345 2.12 -23.31 -18.11
CA THR A 345 0.84 -24.01 -17.87
C THR A 345 0.09 -23.56 -16.60
N GLU A 346 -1.25 -23.42 -16.66
CA GLU A 346 -2.13 -22.94 -15.56
C GLU A 346 -1.85 -23.56 -14.17
N HIS A 347 -1.59 -24.87 -14.10
CA HIS A 347 -1.32 -25.59 -12.83
C HIS A 347 -0.11 -25.07 -12.04
N ARG A 348 0.87 -24.42 -12.69
CA ARG A 348 2.05 -23.85 -12.00
C ARG A 348 1.75 -22.50 -11.33
N TRP A 349 0.73 -21.78 -11.79
CA TRP A 349 0.32 -20.49 -11.22
C TRP A 349 -0.44 -20.64 -9.90
N ASP A 350 -1.20 -21.72 -9.75
CA ASP A 350 -1.86 -22.05 -8.47
C ASP A 350 -0.82 -22.25 -7.36
N ARG A 351 0.28 -22.93 -7.67
CA ARG A 351 1.40 -23.13 -6.72
C ARG A 351 2.11 -21.83 -6.36
N ILE A 352 2.39 -20.97 -7.34
CA ILE A 352 2.98 -19.63 -7.08
C ILE A 352 2.04 -18.84 -6.17
N THR A 353 0.74 -18.89 -6.44
CA THR A 353 -0.29 -18.23 -5.64
C THR A 353 -0.32 -18.74 -4.21
N GLU A 354 -0.29 -20.06 -4.03
CA GLU A 354 -0.21 -20.72 -2.73
C GLU A 354 1.04 -20.28 -1.96
N LEU A 355 2.21 -20.27 -2.61
CA LEU A 355 3.47 -19.85 -1.99
C LEU A 355 3.46 -18.37 -1.58
N VAL A 356 2.97 -17.47 -2.44
CA VAL A 356 2.88 -16.03 -2.15
C VAL A 356 1.97 -15.78 -0.94
N LYS A 357 0.84 -16.49 -0.86
CA LYS A 357 -0.12 -16.40 0.25
C LYS A 357 0.41 -17.03 1.54
N ALA A 358 0.93 -18.26 1.48
CA ALA A 358 1.40 -19.00 2.66
C ALA A 358 2.65 -18.38 3.30
N ALA A 359 3.56 -17.81 2.49
CA ALA A 359 4.71 -17.08 3.00
C ALA A 359 4.36 -15.63 3.39
N ASP A 360 3.15 -15.17 3.02
CA ASP A 360 2.64 -13.79 3.07
C ASP A 360 3.76 -12.82 2.72
N VAL A 361 4.23 -12.96 1.47
CA VAL A 361 5.34 -12.19 0.89
C VAL A 361 4.86 -11.19 -0.15
N ALA A 362 3.55 -10.99 -0.26
CA ALA A 362 2.98 -9.97 -1.13
C ALA A 362 3.55 -8.58 -0.78
N ASP A 363 3.86 -8.32 0.48
CA ASP A 363 4.46 -7.08 0.96
C ASP A 363 5.96 -6.92 0.65
N SER A 364 6.61 -7.94 0.12
CA SER A 364 8.06 -7.97 -0.08
C SER A 364 8.46 -8.29 -1.53
N PRO A 365 8.62 -7.25 -2.37
CA PRO A 365 9.19 -7.34 -3.72
C PRO A 365 10.42 -8.25 -3.84
N PHE A 366 11.30 -8.26 -2.83
CA PHE A 366 12.48 -9.11 -2.81
C PHE A 366 12.15 -10.60 -2.81
N TYR A 367 11.20 -11.06 -1.98
CA TYR A 367 10.77 -12.46 -1.99
C TYR A 367 10.04 -12.82 -3.29
N LEU A 368 9.27 -11.90 -3.85
CA LEU A 368 8.61 -12.09 -5.14
C LEU A 368 9.64 -12.27 -6.27
N ARG A 369 10.74 -11.49 -6.23
CA ARG A 369 11.86 -11.66 -7.17
C ARG A 369 12.51 -13.03 -7.01
N ILE A 370 12.72 -13.49 -5.78
CA ILE A 370 13.27 -14.85 -5.53
C ILE A 370 12.33 -15.91 -6.13
N ILE A 371 11.03 -15.80 -5.91
CA ILE A 371 10.05 -16.74 -6.48
C ILE A 371 10.11 -16.73 -8.01
N GLY A 372 10.19 -15.54 -8.63
CA GLY A 372 10.39 -15.39 -10.07
C GLY A 372 11.67 -16.05 -10.56
N GLN A 373 12.82 -15.74 -9.95
CA GLN A 373 14.13 -16.32 -10.30
C GLN A 373 14.14 -17.85 -10.17
N LEU A 374 13.60 -18.40 -9.07
CA LEU A 374 13.52 -19.84 -8.86
C LEU A 374 12.56 -20.53 -9.85
N HIS A 375 11.53 -19.81 -10.30
CA HIS A 375 10.63 -20.29 -11.34
C HIS A 375 11.31 -20.32 -12.71
N GLU A 376 12.13 -19.32 -13.05
CA GLU A 376 12.89 -19.29 -14.29
C GLU A 376 13.85 -20.48 -14.44
N VAL A 377 14.51 -20.87 -13.34
CA VAL A 377 15.45 -22.01 -13.30
C VAL A 377 14.79 -23.35 -12.95
N ASP A 378 13.45 -23.42 -12.91
CA ASP A 378 12.67 -24.64 -12.59
C ASP A 378 13.00 -25.30 -11.24
N ARG A 379 13.44 -24.49 -10.27
CA ARG A 379 13.79 -24.95 -8.91
C ARG A 379 12.73 -24.64 -7.85
N LEU A 380 11.70 -23.89 -8.21
CA LEU A 380 10.58 -23.58 -7.31
C LEU A 380 9.89 -24.87 -6.80
N ASP A 381 9.96 -25.95 -7.57
CA ASP A 381 9.36 -27.23 -7.22
C ASP A 381 9.99 -27.91 -5.99
N ASN A 382 11.22 -27.54 -5.65
CA ASN A 382 11.90 -28.01 -4.43
C ASN A 382 11.30 -27.39 -3.15
N VAL A 383 10.60 -26.27 -3.27
CA VAL A 383 9.96 -25.58 -2.14
C VAL A 383 8.56 -26.15 -1.95
N LYS A 384 8.41 -27.11 -1.03
CA LYS A 384 7.11 -27.67 -0.65
C LYS A 384 6.34 -26.69 0.25
N ALA A 385 5.13 -26.32 -0.17
CA ALA A 385 4.19 -25.49 0.57
C ALA A 385 3.40 -26.27 1.65
N ALA A 386 3.47 -27.61 1.64
CA ALA A 386 2.69 -28.46 2.55
C ALA A 386 3.12 -28.29 4.02
N ASP A 387 2.32 -27.50 4.74
CA ASP A 387 2.26 -27.32 6.20
C ASP A 387 3.44 -26.70 6.99
N PRO A 388 4.39 -25.93 6.41
CA PRO A 388 5.35 -25.17 7.21
C PRO A 388 4.79 -23.79 7.56
N GLY A 389 4.97 -23.36 8.82
CA GLY A 389 4.68 -21.97 9.21
C GLY A 389 5.39 -20.96 8.31
N ARG A 390 4.83 -19.75 8.19
CA ARG A 390 5.33 -18.61 7.38
C ARG A 390 6.86 -18.46 7.40
N ALA A 391 7.48 -18.42 8.58
CA ALA A 391 8.92 -18.22 8.74
C ALA A 391 9.74 -19.37 8.12
N THR A 392 9.25 -20.60 8.26
CA THR A 392 9.84 -21.80 7.68
C THR A 392 9.76 -21.77 6.15
N LEU A 393 8.64 -21.33 5.57
CA LEU A 393 8.51 -21.21 4.12
C LEU A 393 9.43 -20.12 3.55
N ARG A 394 9.50 -18.95 4.21
CA ARG A 394 10.45 -17.88 3.86
C ARG A 394 11.90 -18.36 3.91
N TRP A 395 12.27 -19.13 4.93
CA TRP A 395 13.60 -19.72 5.03
C TRP A 395 13.88 -20.71 3.89
N ARG A 396 12.92 -21.60 3.55
CA ARG A 396 13.06 -22.55 2.43
C ARG A 396 13.27 -21.84 1.09
N LEU A 397 12.52 -20.77 0.82
CA LEU A 397 12.69 -19.95 -0.39
C LEU A 397 14.12 -19.38 -0.49
N LEU A 398 14.63 -18.84 0.62
CA LEU A 398 15.97 -18.25 0.67
C LEU A 398 17.08 -19.31 0.56
N GLU A 399 16.88 -20.50 1.13
CA GLU A 399 17.85 -21.59 1.04
C GLU A 399 17.93 -22.18 -0.37
N GLU A 400 16.78 -22.36 -1.05
CA GLU A 400 16.79 -22.78 -2.46
C GLU A 400 17.38 -21.71 -3.37
N TRP A 401 17.09 -20.42 -3.11
CA TRP A 401 17.73 -19.32 -3.82
C TRP A 401 19.25 -19.34 -3.66
N ARG A 402 19.75 -19.49 -2.43
CA ARG A 402 21.19 -19.66 -2.18
C ARG A 402 21.75 -20.85 -2.95
N ALA A 403 21.06 -21.99 -2.91
CA ALA A 403 21.52 -23.19 -3.59
C ALA A 403 21.58 -23.01 -5.12
N ALA A 404 20.68 -22.22 -5.71
CA ALA A 404 20.71 -21.85 -7.13
C ALA A 404 21.86 -20.90 -7.47
N VAL A 405 22.12 -19.88 -6.63
CA VAL A 405 23.27 -18.98 -6.79
C VAL A 405 24.60 -19.74 -6.70
N VAL A 406 24.73 -20.66 -5.73
CA VAL A 406 25.94 -21.48 -5.53
C VAL A 406 26.13 -22.46 -6.70
N ALA A 407 25.06 -23.10 -7.18
CA ALA A 407 25.12 -24.06 -8.28
C ALA A 407 25.55 -23.47 -9.62
N GLY A 408 25.33 -22.17 -9.85
CA GLY A 408 25.57 -21.56 -11.15
C GLY A 408 24.29 -21.24 -11.92
N ASP A 409 23.16 -21.87 -11.55
CA ASP A 409 21.85 -21.72 -12.20
C ASP A 409 21.39 -20.25 -12.28
N LEU A 410 21.76 -19.45 -11.27
CA LEU A 410 21.57 -18.01 -11.28
C LEU A 410 22.91 -17.30 -11.48
N TYR A 411 22.88 -16.22 -12.26
CA TYR A 411 24.07 -15.45 -12.66
C TYR A 411 25.09 -16.32 -13.44
N GLU A 412 24.62 -17.01 -14.48
CA GLU A 412 25.44 -17.87 -15.35
C GLU A 412 26.60 -17.11 -16.02
N ASP A 413 26.39 -15.83 -16.36
CA ASP A 413 27.39 -14.94 -17.00
C ASP A 413 28.68 -14.77 -16.17
N TYR A 414 28.67 -15.15 -14.89
CA TYR A 414 29.80 -15.02 -13.98
C TYR A 414 30.51 -16.36 -13.81
N GLY A 415 31.57 -16.61 -14.58
CA GLY A 415 32.32 -17.90 -14.64
C GLY A 415 33.12 -18.32 -13.39
N LEU A 416 32.64 -18.02 -12.18
CA LEU A 416 33.28 -18.42 -10.92
C LEU A 416 32.89 -19.85 -10.50
N PRO A 417 33.85 -20.67 -10.03
CA PRO A 417 33.57 -22.01 -9.50
C PRO A 417 32.58 -22.00 -8.33
N GLN A 418 31.79 -23.07 -8.22
CA GLN A 418 30.81 -23.28 -7.14
C GLN A 418 31.44 -23.16 -5.73
N THR A 419 32.68 -23.61 -5.55
CA THR A 419 33.40 -23.53 -4.27
C THR A 419 33.69 -22.08 -3.86
N GLU A 420 34.13 -21.24 -4.79
CA GLU A 420 34.41 -19.82 -4.54
C GLU A 420 33.12 -19.03 -4.28
N ARG A 421 32.05 -19.33 -5.04
CA ARG A 421 30.72 -18.75 -4.79
C ARG A 421 30.24 -19.11 -3.37
N SER A 422 30.40 -20.37 -2.96
CA SER A 422 30.02 -20.84 -1.63
C SER A 422 30.83 -20.16 -0.53
N ASP A 423 32.16 -20.10 -0.67
CA ASP A 423 33.03 -19.48 0.33
C ASP A 423 32.75 -17.98 0.47
N ALA A 424 32.55 -17.28 -0.65
CA ALA A 424 32.17 -15.87 -0.62
C ALA A 424 30.86 -15.63 0.16
N ILE A 425 29.84 -16.47 -0.05
CA ILE A 425 28.57 -16.39 0.68
C ILE A 425 28.76 -16.67 2.18
N GLU A 426 29.64 -17.59 2.58
CA GLU A 426 29.93 -17.85 4.00
C GLU A 426 30.65 -16.65 4.65
N VAL A 427 31.62 -16.01 3.98
CA VAL A 427 32.27 -14.78 4.47
C VAL A 427 31.23 -13.66 4.65
N LEU A 428 30.38 -13.43 3.64
CA LEU A 428 29.32 -12.42 3.71
C LEU A 428 28.29 -12.72 4.81
N SER A 429 28.04 -14.00 5.10
CA SER A 429 27.17 -14.44 6.19
C SER A 429 27.72 -14.13 7.58
N ALA A 430 29.03 -14.27 7.77
CA ALA A 430 29.70 -13.84 9.00
C ALA A 430 29.64 -12.31 9.17
N LEU A 431 29.93 -11.55 8.12
CA LEU A 431 29.80 -10.08 8.12
C LEU A 431 28.35 -9.63 8.39
N ALA A 432 27.36 -10.30 7.79
CA ALA A 432 25.95 -10.04 8.02
C ALA A 432 25.59 -10.20 9.51
N CYS A 433 26.03 -11.29 10.14
CA CYS A 433 25.79 -11.56 11.56
C CYS A 433 26.40 -10.49 12.47
N ILE A 434 27.56 -9.93 12.12
CA ILE A 434 28.17 -8.80 12.86
C ILE A 434 27.33 -7.53 12.68
N GLY A 435 26.90 -7.22 11.46
CA GLY A 435 26.04 -6.07 11.18
C GLY A 435 24.69 -6.12 11.92
N LEU A 436 24.09 -7.31 12.04
CA LEU A 436 22.84 -7.51 12.80
C LEU A 436 22.99 -7.14 14.28
N ARG A 437 24.14 -7.43 14.90
CA ARG A 437 24.41 -7.13 16.30
C ARG A 437 24.45 -5.63 16.57
N ASP A 438 25.03 -4.86 15.66
CA ASP A 438 25.19 -3.41 15.83
C ASP A 438 24.09 -2.62 15.07
N ASN A 439 23.03 -3.27 14.57
CA ASN A 439 21.94 -2.66 13.82
C ASN A 439 22.41 -1.80 12.62
N ARG A 440 23.34 -2.33 11.82
CA ARG A 440 23.95 -1.63 10.64
C ARG A 440 23.90 -2.50 9.38
N GLN A 441 23.60 -1.88 8.24
CA GLN A 441 23.62 -2.53 6.91
C GLN A 441 24.98 -2.43 6.21
N PHE A 442 25.82 -1.49 6.64
CA PHE A 442 27.21 -1.38 6.21
C PHE A 442 28.12 -1.98 7.29
N VAL A 443 29.01 -2.87 6.88
CA VAL A 443 29.94 -3.57 7.77
C VAL A 443 31.34 -3.45 7.19
N ARG A 444 32.28 -2.96 8.00
CA ARG A 444 33.68 -2.86 7.60
C ARG A 444 34.36 -4.21 7.62
N THR A 445 35.26 -4.43 6.67
CA THR A 445 36.07 -5.67 6.56
C THR A 445 36.85 -5.94 7.84
N THR A 446 37.41 -4.90 8.45
CA THR A 446 38.22 -4.95 9.67
C THR A 446 37.42 -5.37 10.92
N GLU A 447 36.09 -5.28 10.90
CA GLU A 447 35.25 -5.71 12.02
C GLU A 447 35.19 -7.24 12.17
N LEU A 448 35.50 -7.98 11.11
CA LEU A 448 35.59 -9.45 11.11
C LEU A 448 36.95 -9.94 11.66
N THR A 449 38.04 -9.30 11.25
CA THR A 449 39.42 -9.69 11.60
C THR A 449 39.95 -9.00 12.87
N GLY A 450 39.26 -7.96 13.36
CA GLY A 450 39.54 -7.31 14.63
C GLY A 450 40.46 -6.09 14.55
N GLY A 451 41.05 -5.78 13.39
CA GLY A 451 41.83 -4.55 13.16
C GLY A 451 42.91 -4.27 14.22
N GLY A 452 43.50 -5.31 14.82
CA GLY A 452 44.51 -5.20 15.88
C GLY A 452 43.96 -5.08 17.32
N ALA A 453 42.64 -4.95 17.53
CA ALA A 453 42.01 -4.94 18.85
C ALA A 453 41.48 -6.34 19.25
N PRO A 454 41.39 -6.67 20.56
CA PRO A 454 40.85 -7.95 21.00
C PRO A 454 39.42 -8.17 20.51
N LEU A 455 39.19 -9.22 19.72
CA LEU A 455 37.85 -9.63 19.30
C LEU A 455 37.02 -10.07 20.52
N GLY A 456 35.82 -9.52 20.71
CA GLY A 456 34.88 -10.03 21.71
C GLY A 456 34.46 -11.49 21.47
N ASP A 457 34.01 -12.20 22.50
CA ASP A 457 33.76 -13.65 22.46
C ASP A 457 32.81 -14.11 21.35
N GLY A 458 31.72 -13.38 21.11
CA GLY A 458 30.79 -13.66 20.02
C GLY A 458 31.45 -13.54 18.64
N ARG A 459 32.32 -12.54 18.43
CA ARG A 459 33.09 -12.41 17.16
C ARG A 459 34.11 -13.55 17.01
N ARG A 460 34.81 -13.92 18.08
CA ARG A 460 35.72 -15.08 18.08
C ARG A 460 34.99 -16.38 17.74
N ARG A 461 33.74 -16.55 18.18
CA ARG A 461 32.92 -17.73 17.84
C ARG A 461 32.47 -17.71 16.38
N ILE A 462 32.03 -16.56 15.87
CA ILE A 462 31.67 -16.39 14.45
C ILE A 462 32.89 -16.71 13.56
N LEU A 463 34.06 -16.15 13.87
CA LEU A 463 35.28 -16.40 13.11
C LEU A 463 35.71 -17.88 13.16
N ARG A 464 35.63 -18.52 14.33
CA ARG A 464 35.90 -19.97 14.47
C ARG A 464 34.94 -20.82 13.64
N GLU A 465 33.66 -20.47 13.61
CA GLU A 465 32.66 -21.18 12.79
C GLU A 465 32.90 -20.93 11.30
N LEU A 466 33.31 -19.71 10.91
CA LEU A 466 33.65 -19.37 9.52
C LEU A 466 34.83 -20.20 9.03
N LYS A 467 35.92 -20.26 9.80
CA LYS A 467 37.11 -21.06 9.47
C LYS A 467 36.80 -22.55 9.24
N LYS A 468 35.77 -23.10 9.90
CA LYS A 468 35.33 -24.49 9.70
C LYS A 468 34.54 -24.71 8.41
N ARG A 469 33.93 -23.65 7.85
CA ARG A 469 33.03 -23.75 6.69
C ARG A 469 33.71 -23.38 5.38
N LEU A 470 34.76 -22.56 5.42
CA LEU A 470 35.56 -22.20 4.25
C LEU A 470 36.35 -23.40 3.72
N ARG A 471 36.48 -23.48 2.39
CA ARG A 471 37.21 -24.57 1.71
C ARG A 471 38.45 -24.08 0.99
N LYS A 472 38.38 -22.92 0.33
CA LYS A 472 39.43 -22.33 -0.50
C LYS A 472 39.89 -20.98 0.03
N LEU A 473 38.97 -20.10 0.46
CA LEU A 473 39.34 -18.78 1.02
C LEU A 473 39.84 -18.90 2.46
N ASP A 474 40.77 -18.05 2.87
CA ASP A 474 41.20 -17.92 4.26
C ASP A 474 40.52 -16.70 4.94
N ALA A 475 39.99 -16.92 6.15
CA ALA A 475 39.36 -15.87 6.95
C ALA A 475 40.38 -14.93 7.63
N ASP A 476 41.65 -15.32 7.74
CA ASP A 476 42.70 -14.47 8.30
C ASP A 476 43.34 -13.56 7.22
N ASN A 477 43.15 -13.87 5.94
CA ASN A 477 43.68 -13.11 4.82
C ASN A 477 42.69 -12.01 4.35
N LEU A 478 43.08 -10.74 4.50
CA LEU A 478 42.26 -9.60 4.06
C LEU A 478 42.01 -9.57 2.54
N GLN A 479 42.91 -10.12 1.73
CA GLN A 479 42.73 -10.17 0.27
C GLN A 479 41.62 -11.16 -0.11
N ASP A 480 41.55 -12.31 0.56
CA ASP A 480 40.51 -13.32 0.33
C ASP A 480 39.14 -12.82 0.78
N ILE A 481 39.08 -12.06 1.88
CA ILE A 481 37.86 -11.36 2.26
C ILE A 481 37.49 -10.33 1.18
N GLY A 482 38.44 -9.50 0.72
CA GLY A 482 38.20 -8.54 -0.36
C GLY A 482 37.75 -9.19 -1.69
N LEU A 483 38.20 -10.42 -1.97
CA LEU A 483 37.72 -11.22 -3.09
C LEU A 483 36.26 -11.65 -2.87
N ALA A 484 35.91 -12.13 -1.67
CA ALA A 484 34.53 -12.45 -1.32
C ALA A 484 33.60 -11.22 -1.43
N GLU A 485 34.06 -10.03 -1.05
CA GLU A 485 33.31 -8.77 -1.20
C GLU A 485 33.07 -8.43 -2.68
N THR A 486 34.08 -8.63 -3.53
CA THR A 486 34.01 -8.39 -4.98
C THR A 486 33.06 -9.39 -5.65
N THR A 487 33.16 -10.67 -5.28
CA THR A 487 32.22 -11.71 -5.71
C THR A 487 30.79 -11.42 -5.24
N GLY A 488 30.62 -10.93 -4.02
CA GLY A 488 29.32 -10.51 -3.49
C GLY A 488 28.70 -9.32 -4.25
N ASP A 489 29.51 -8.37 -4.70
CA ASP A 489 29.08 -7.24 -5.55
C ASP A 489 28.63 -7.72 -6.94
N ALA A 490 29.36 -8.68 -7.49
CA ALA A 490 29.02 -9.30 -8.78
C ALA A 490 27.72 -10.11 -8.73
N LEU A 491 27.50 -10.88 -7.65
CA LEU A 491 26.29 -11.66 -7.42
C LEU A 491 25.10 -10.78 -6.95
N ASN A 492 25.26 -9.46 -6.89
CA ASN A 492 24.27 -8.48 -6.45
C ASN A 492 23.71 -8.78 -5.03
N ILE A 493 24.55 -9.35 -4.16
CA ILE A 493 24.23 -9.63 -2.74
C ILE A 493 24.58 -8.41 -1.89
N VAL A 494 25.73 -7.80 -2.19
CA VAL A 494 26.24 -6.61 -1.52
C VAL A 494 26.62 -5.53 -2.53
N ALA A 495 26.86 -4.31 -2.08
CA ALA A 495 27.58 -3.28 -2.80
C ALA A 495 28.96 -3.13 -2.15
N LYS A 496 30.03 -3.34 -2.91
CA LYS A 496 31.39 -3.14 -2.41
C LYS A 496 31.68 -1.64 -2.23
N ARG A 497 32.21 -1.26 -1.08
CA ARG A 497 32.76 0.08 -0.79
C ARG A 497 34.27 -0.03 -0.58
N VAL A 498 34.92 1.10 -0.31
CA VAL A 498 36.39 1.17 -0.15
C VAL A 498 36.85 0.35 1.07
N ASP A 499 36.08 0.35 2.17
CA ASP A 499 36.44 -0.23 3.47
C ASP A 499 35.47 -1.32 3.98
N GLY A 500 34.66 -1.90 3.10
CA GLY A 500 33.74 -2.98 3.46
C GLY A 500 32.57 -3.18 2.52
N VAL A 501 31.51 -3.79 3.04
CA VAL A 501 30.32 -4.16 2.25
C VAL A 501 29.05 -3.57 2.82
N ARG A 502 28.17 -3.14 1.91
CA ARG A 502 26.79 -2.81 2.23
C ARG A 502 25.86 -3.90 1.70
N PHE A 503 25.00 -4.45 2.53
CA PHE A 503 23.98 -5.38 2.05
C PHE A 503 22.94 -4.65 1.19
N GLN A 504 22.65 -5.18 -0.01
CA GLN A 504 21.65 -4.59 -0.92
C GLN A 504 20.27 -4.60 -0.29
N HIS A 505 19.95 -5.66 0.47
CA HIS A 505 18.63 -5.86 1.06
C HIS A 505 18.70 -6.39 2.50
N GLY A 506 17.88 -5.82 3.40
CA GLY A 506 17.83 -6.24 4.81
C GLY A 506 17.39 -7.69 5.00
N VAL A 507 16.54 -8.23 4.12
CA VAL A 507 16.15 -9.67 4.13
C VAL A 507 17.35 -10.57 3.82
N ILE A 508 18.23 -10.18 2.88
CA ILE A 508 19.47 -10.93 2.60
C ILE A 508 20.35 -10.92 3.84
N GLN A 509 20.56 -9.74 4.45
CA GLN A 509 21.36 -9.63 5.66
C GLN A 509 20.79 -10.49 6.79
N ALA A 510 19.47 -10.47 7.00
CA ALA A 510 18.79 -11.27 8.01
C ALA A 510 18.97 -12.77 7.75
N TYR A 511 18.77 -13.23 6.52
CA TYR A 511 18.97 -14.62 6.12
C TYR A 511 20.42 -15.08 6.29
N LEU A 512 21.38 -14.36 5.70
CA LEU A 512 22.80 -14.72 5.76
C LEU A 512 23.29 -14.70 7.22
N GLY A 513 22.90 -13.68 8.00
CA GLY A 513 23.22 -13.59 9.42
C GLY A 513 22.59 -14.72 10.26
N SER A 514 21.36 -15.14 9.94
CA SER A 514 20.67 -16.25 10.64
C SER A 514 21.47 -17.56 10.63
N ARG A 515 22.34 -17.76 9.63
CA ARG A 515 23.18 -18.97 9.48
C ARG A 515 24.29 -19.06 10.54
N PHE A 516 24.69 -17.92 11.11
CA PHE A 516 25.73 -17.80 12.13
C PHE A 516 25.18 -17.46 13.53
N LEU A 517 23.88 -17.15 13.65
CA LEU A 517 23.23 -16.86 14.95
C LEU A 517 23.43 -17.97 15.98
N ALA A 518 23.38 -19.24 15.59
CA ALA A 518 23.63 -20.37 16.52
C ALA A 518 25.02 -20.34 17.17
N ALA A 519 26.03 -19.84 16.44
CA ALA A 519 27.38 -19.69 16.97
C ALA A 519 27.53 -18.41 17.80
N ALA A 520 26.89 -17.32 17.36
CA ALA A 520 26.89 -16.02 18.02
C ALA A 520 26.16 -16.03 19.37
N MET A 521 24.97 -16.64 19.44
CA MET A 521 24.12 -16.70 20.64
C MET A 521 24.64 -17.62 21.76
N ARG A 522 25.77 -18.31 21.55
CA ARG A 522 26.47 -19.00 22.64
C ARG A 522 27.24 -18.02 23.55
N ASP A 523 27.32 -16.76 23.15
CA ASP A 523 27.81 -15.64 23.96
C ASP A 523 26.61 -14.76 24.30
N ASP A 524 26.24 -14.69 25.58
CA ASP A 524 25.12 -13.87 26.04
C ASP A 524 25.36 -12.37 25.76
N GLY A 525 26.63 -11.94 25.75
CA GLY A 525 27.04 -10.57 25.43
C GLY A 525 26.73 -10.15 24.00
N PHE A 526 26.53 -11.09 23.07
CA PHE A 526 26.11 -10.80 21.70
C PHE A 526 24.69 -10.21 21.69
N LEU A 527 23.75 -10.89 22.34
CA LEU A 527 22.36 -10.44 22.41
C LEU A 527 22.25 -9.21 23.30
N ASP A 528 22.94 -9.17 24.44
CA ASP A 528 22.92 -8.00 25.33
C ASP A 528 23.29 -6.73 24.57
N ARG A 529 24.38 -6.78 23.79
CA ARG A 529 24.79 -5.66 22.95
C ARG A 529 23.77 -5.31 21.88
N ALA A 530 23.13 -6.30 21.25
CA ALA A 530 22.14 -6.09 20.22
C ALA A 530 20.82 -5.49 20.74
N PHE A 531 20.45 -5.79 22.00
CA PHE A 531 19.27 -5.23 22.66
C PHE A 531 19.53 -3.87 23.34
N THR A 532 20.78 -3.55 23.68
CA THR A 532 21.12 -2.31 24.43
C THR A 532 21.70 -1.19 23.57
N ARG A 533 22.52 -1.48 22.55
CA ARG A 533 23.12 -0.44 21.70
C ARG A 533 22.18 -0.01 20.57
N ASN A 534 22.38 1.22 20.06
CA ASN A 534 21.67 1.78 18.89
C ASN A 534 20.12 1.70 19.03
N ALA A 535 19.62 2.09 20.21
CA ALA A 535 18.22 2.09 20.61
C ALA A 535 17.55 0.69 20.72
N GLY A 536 18.30 -0.41 20.58
CA GLY A 536 17.80 -1.80 20.66
C GLY A 536 17.78 -2.54 19.31
N PRO A 537 17.12 -3.72 19.23
CA PRO A 537 17.25 -4.61 18.09
C PRO A 537 16.58 -4.04 16.84
N GLY A 538 17.28 -4.15 15.71
CA GLY A 538 16.72 -3.79 14.39
C GLY A 538 15.74 -4.82 13.85
N ARG A 539 14.95 -4.42 12.85
CA ARG A 539 14.01 -5.31 12.13
C ARG A 539 14.73 -6.48 11.45
N GLU A 540 15.95 -6.27 10.98
CA GLU A 540 16.79 -7.30 10.37
C GLU A 540 17.19 -8.37 11.38
N LEU A 541 17.50 -8.00 12.62
CA LEU A 541 17.81 -8.96 13.68
C LEU A 541 16.56 -9.75 14.07
N LEU A 542 15.42 -9.08 14.26
CA LEU A 542 14.14 -9.75 14.56
C LEU A 542 13.78 -10.76 13.44
N SER A 543 13.94 -10.35 12.18
CA SER A 543 13.74 -11.25 11.02
C SER A 543 14.74 -12.41 10.98
N ALA A 544 16.00 -12.17 11.38
CA ALA A 544 17.00 -13.24 11.44
C ALA A 544 16.67 -14.26 12.54
N LEU A 545 16.13 -13.82 13.68
CA LEU A 545 15.70 -14.70 14.77
C LEU A 545 14.48 -15.54 14.37
N THR A 546 13.49 -14.97 13.66
CA THR A 546 12.34 -15.74 13.17
C THR A 546 12.75 -16.77 12.10
N LEU A 547 13.64 -16.40 11.16
CA LEU A 547 14.22 -17.33 10.18
C LEU A 547 15.03 -18.45 10.86
N HIS A 548 15.78 -18.11 11.91
CA HIS A 548 16.55 -19.09 12.69
C HIS A 548 15.63 -20.10 13.40
N ALA A 549 14.51 -19.64 13.98
CA ALA A 549 13.52 -20.51 14.60
C ALA A 549 12.84 -21.44 13.57
N GLY A 550 12.45 -20.92 12.41
CA GLY A 550 11.83 -21.71 11.33
C GLY A 550 12.74 -22.81 10.75
N ARG A 551 14.07 -22.61 10.79
CA ARG A 551 15.04 -23.65 10.39
C ARG A 551 15.00 -24.89 11.30
N ALA A 552 14.78 -24.72 12.61
CA ALA A 552 14.83 -25.83 13.57
C ALA A 552 13.70 -26.85 13.31
N ASP A 553 12.50 -26.37 13.00
CA ASP A 553 11.32 -27.17 12.66
C ASP A 553 11.50 -27.95 11.34
N ALA A 554 12.06 -27.30 10.31
CA ALA A 554 12.35 -27.96 9.03
C ALA A 554 13.35 -29.14 9.14
N GLY A 555 14.15 -29.19 10.22
CA GLY A 555 15.09 -30.27 10.51
C GLY A 555 14.45 -31.51 11.13
N GLU A 556 13.37 -31.36 11.92
CA GLU A 556 12.68 -32.49 12.57
C GLU A 556 11.84 -33.32 11.57
N GLY A 557 11.38 -32.72 10.45
CA GLY A 557 10.68 -33.44 9.37
C GLY A 557 11.58 -34.26 8.42
N ARG A 558 12.91 -34.29 8.62
CA ARG A 558 13.90 -34.97 7.74
C ARG A 558 14.32 -36.36 8.27
N GLY A 559 13.33 -37.17 8.66
CA GLY A 559 13.51 -38.62 8.87
C GLY A 559 13.61 -39.42 7.56
N GLU A 560 13.25 -38.84 6.42
CA GLU A 560 13.28 -39.52 5.11
C GLU A 560 14.32 -38.90 4.16
N ARG A 561 15.50 -39.53 4.18
CA ARG A 561 16.57 -39.63 3.17
C ARG A 561 16.43 -38.79 1.88
N TRP A 562 17.05 -37.60 1.83
CA TRP A 562 17.43 -36.94 0.57
C TRP A 562 18.78 -37.49 0.11
N LYS A 563 18.80 -38.35 -0.92
CA LYS A 563 20.02 -38.76 -1.62
C LYS A 563 20.23 -37.83 -2.83
N PRO A 564 21.39 -37.17 -2.98
CA PRO A 564 21.82 -36.70 -4.29
C PRO A 564 22.25 -37.92 -5.12
N GLY A 565 21.89 -37.93 -6.41
CA GLY A 565 22.13 -39.04 -7.32
C GLY A 565 23.60 -39.43 -7.47
N GLY A 566 23.87 -40.74 -7.42
CA GLY A 566 25.18 -41.35 -7.66
C GLY A 566 25.11 -42.88 -7.50
N ARG A 567 25.69 -43.61 -8.46
CA ARG A 567 25.59 -45.07 -8.73
C ARG A 567 25.95 -46.00 -7.53
N PRO A 568 25.46 -47.26 -7.50
CA PRO A 568 25.68 -48.19 -6.38
C PRO A 568 26.99 -48.99 -6.52
N GLY A 569 27.72 -49.19 -5.43
CA GLY A 569 28.87 -50.09 -5.35
C GLY A 569 29.11 -50.54 -3.90
N GLU A 570 29.23 -51.86 -3.72
CA GLU A 570 29.00 -52.65 -2.51
C GLU A 570 30.04 -52.53 -1.38
N LEU A 571 31.01 -51.62 -1.46
CA LEU A 571 32.11 -51.54 -0.49
C LEU A 571 31.75 -50.84 0.84
N ARG A 572 30.52 -50.34 0.99
CA ARG A 572 30.12 -49.54 2.16
C ARG A 572 29.52 -50.33 3.32
N ARG A 573 29.13 -51.60 3.10
CA ARG A 573 28.57 -52.45 4.18
C ARG A 573 29.61 -52.89 5.22
N LEU A 574 30.89 -52.92 4.85
CA LEU A 574 31.99 -53.23 5.78
C LEU A 574 32.41 -52.01 6.61
N ALA A 575 32.26 -50.79 6.09
CA ALA A 575 32.56 -49.55 6.82
C ALA A 575 31.48 -49.17 7.85
N ASP A 576 30.23 -49.57 7.61
CA ASP A 576 29.13 -49.29 8.54
C ASP A 576 29.13 -50.27 9.73
N ALA A 577 29.63 -51.51 9.57
CA ALA A 577 29.84 -52.45 10.69
C ALA A 577 30.97 -52.00 11.65
N ALA A 578 31.97 -51.28 11.14
CA ALA A 578 33.07 -50.75 11.96
C ALA A 578 32.69 -49.50 12.80
N ARG A 579 31.59 -48.80 12.44
CA ARG A 579 31.13 -47.60 13.18
C ARG A 579 30.28 -47.91 14.40
N ASP A 580 29.66 -49.08 14.48
CA ASP A 580 28.86 -49.50 15.63
C ASP A 580 29.70 -49.89 16.87
N GLN A 581 31.03 -50.03 16.72
CA GLN A 581 31.94 -50.28 17.86
C GLN A 581 32.50 -49.00 18.51
N VAL A 582 32.31 -47.81 17.91
CA VAL A 582 32.74 -46.55 18.52
C VAL A 582 31.51 -45.77 18.95
N GLY A 583 31.15 -45.91 20.23
CA GLY A 583 30.02 -45.25 20.86
C GLY A 583 30.07 -43.73 20.70
N LEU A 584 29.40 -43.21 19.66
CA LEU A 584 29.04 -41.81 19.52
C LEU A 584 27.60 -41.65 20.01
N THR A 585 27.47 -40.83 21.05
CA THR A 585 26.27 -40.53 21.81
C THR A 585 25.07 -40.22 20.90
N ARG A 586 24.00 -40.98 21.13
CA ARG A 586 22.64 -40.73 20.63
C ARG A 586 22.22 -39.32 21.04
N TRP A 587 21.99 -38.45 20.05
CA TRP A 587 21.53 -37.07 20.24
C TRP A 587 20.12 -37.09 20.88
N GLU A 588 19.99 -36.61 22.12
CA GLU A 588 18.71 -36.56 22.83
C GLU A 588 17.83 -35.38 22.37
N PRO A 589 16.55 -35.61 22.01
CA PRO A 589 15.64 -34.57 21.47
C PRO A 589 15.14 -33.53 22.49
N LYS A 590 15.46 -33.65 23.79
CA LYS A 590 15.00 -32.71 24.84
C LYS A 590 15.77 -31.39 24.89
N THR A 591 17.02 -31.34 24.43
CA THR A 591 17.88 -30.14 24.54
C THR A 591 17.64 -29.13 23.42
N THR A 592 17.01 -29.52 22.31
CA THR A 592 16.78 -28.66 21.14
C THR A 592 15.56 -27.73 21.31
N ARG A 593 14.55 -28.12 22.09
CA ARG A 593 13.31 -27.34 22.30
C ARG A 593 13.41 -26.25 23.38
N SER A 594 14.41 -26.29 24.26
CA SER A 594 14.52 -25.35 25.40
C SER A 594 15.07 -23.97 25.03
N ARG A 595 15.91 -23.87 23.99
CA ARG A 595 16.54 -22.60 23.57
C ARG A 595 15.58 -21.60 22.89
N PRO A 596 14.68 -22.02 21.97
CA PRO A 596 13.71 -21.10 21.37
C PRO A 596 12.79 -20.46 22.42
N SER A 597 12.29 -21.23 23.39
CA SER A 597 11.41 -20.72 24.44
C SER A 597 12.09 -19.70 25.37
N ALA A 598 13.38 -19.88 25.67
CA ALA A 598 14.15 -18.90 26.44
C ALA A 598 14.32 -17.56 25.70
N LEU A 599 14.57 -17.61 24.39
CA LEU A 599 14.69 -16.41 23.56
C LEU A 599 13.35 -15.69 23.39
N VAL A 600 12.25 -16.44 23.25
CA VAL A 600 10.88 -15.89 23.21
C VAL A 600 10.55 -15.14 24.51
N ARG A 601 10.89 -15.71 25.67
CA ARG A 601 10.73 -15.02 26.97
C ARG A 601 11.55 -13.73 27.04
N ARG A 602 12.82 -13.80 26.64
CA ARG A 602 13.71 -12.64 26.61
C ARG A 602 13.17 -11.51 25.71
N LEU A 603 12.67 -11.83 24.52
CA LEU A 603 12.02 -10.85 23.63
C LEU A 603 10.82 -10.19 24.30
N CYS A 604 10.02 -10.94 25.05
CA CYS A 604 8.86 -10.39 25.76
C CYS A 604 9.26 -9.46 26.90
N ASP A 605 10.29 -9.81 27.66
CA ASP A 605 10.79 -8.97 28.74
C ASP A 605 11.37 -7.66 28.19
N GLU A 606 12.14 -7.72 27.11
CA GLU A 606 12.66 -6.52 26.43
C GLU A 606 11.56 -5.67 25.78
N ALA A 607 10.54 -6.30 25.20
CA ALA A 607 9.38 -5.59 24.64
C ALA A 607 8.61 -4.77 25.69
N ARG A 608 8.55 -5.27 26.94
CA ARG A 608 7.92 -4.56 28.07
C ARG A 608 8.78 -3.41 28.59
N ARG A 609 10.10 -3.50 28.47
CA ARG A 609 11.07 -2.50 28.98
C ARG A 609 11.32 -1.36 28.00
N THR A 610 11.23 -1.61 26.69
CA THR A 610 11.61 -0.61 25.70
C THR A 610 10.63 0.57 25.68
N PRO A 611 11.12 1.84 25.71
CA PRO A 611 10.25 3.01 25.62
C PRO A 611 9.68 3.21 24.21
N ASN A 612 10.28 2.60 23.19
CA ASN A 612 9.81 2.70 21.80
C ASN A 612 8.64 1.74 21.55
N ARG A 613 7.43 2.29 21.53
CA ARG A 613 6.16 1.55 21.37
C ARG A 613 6.13 0.70 20.09
N THR A 614 6.53 1.25 18.95
CA THR A 614 6.56 0.54 17.66
C THR A 614 7.49 -0.67 17.72
N ARG A 615 8.68 -0.48 18.29
CA ARG A 615 9.68 -1.56 18.45
C ARG A 615 9.20 -2.66 19.39
N ALA A 616 8.53 -2.29 20.49
CA ALA A 616 7.94 -3.27 21.40
C ALA A 616 6.95 -4.20 20.68
N LEU A 617 6.06 -3.63 19.85
CA LEU A 617 5.08 -4.39 19.07
C LEU A 617 5.77 -5.31 18.03
N GLU A 618 6.85 -4.86 17.41
CA GLU A 618 7.65 -5.68 16.49
C GLU A 618 8.33 -6.86 17.20
N MET A 619 8.83 -6.66 18.43
CA MET A 619 9.39 -7.74 19.24
C MET A 619 8.32 -8.77 19.62
N PHE A 620 7.12 -8.34 20.01
CA PHE A 620 6.00 -9.25 20.26
C PHE A 620 5.57 -10.03 19.01
N ALA A 621 5.55 -9.37 17.84
CA ALA A 621 5.22 -10.03 16.58
C ALA A 621 6.26 -11.11 16.23
N ALA A 622 7.55 -10.82 16.40
CA ALA A 622 8.63 -11.79 16.21
C ALA A 622 8.54 -12.94 17.22
N ALA A 623 8.22 -12.67 18.49
CA ALA A 623 8.04 -13.69 19.52
C ALA A 623 6.88 -14.66 19.21
N LEU A 624 5.75 -14.16 18.68
CA LEU A 624 4.63 -15.00 18.23
C LEU A 624 5.00 -15.89 17.05
N GLU A 625 5.73 -15.36 16.05
CA GLU A 625 6.20 -16.16 14.91
C GLU A 625 7.18 -17.25 15.36
N MET A 626 8.09 -16.93 16.28
CA MET A 626 9.05 -17.88 16.83
C MET A 626 8.37 -18.97 17.67
N ASP A 627 7.37 -18.61 18.48
CA ASP A 627 6.63 -19.61 19.26
C ASP A 627 5.81 -20.52 18.35
N ALA A 628 5.18 -19.98 17.30
CA ALA A 628 4.52 -20.79 16.28
C ALA A 628 5.48 -21.78 15.61
N ALA A 629 6.67 -21.32 15.22
CA ALA A 629 7.73 -22.19 14.67
C ALA A 629 8.26 -23.22 15.68
N ALA A 630 8.25 -22.90 16.98
CA ALA A 630 8.64 -23.82 18.06
C ALA A 630 7.49 -24.73 18.53
N GLY A 631 6.34 -24.69 17.86
CA GLY A 631 5.21 -25.55 18.12
C GLY A 631 4.23 -25.06 19.20
N HIS A 632 4.10 -23.74 19.40
CA HIS A 632 3.14 -23.09 20.30
C HIS A 632 3.31 -23.41 21.78
N THR A 633 4.55 -23.54 22.24
CA THR A 633 4.86 -23.89 23.65
C THR A 633 4.46 -22.81 24.66
N SER A 634 4.46 -21.54 24.25
CA SER A 634 4.31 -20.37 25.12
C SER A 634 3.14 -19.46 24.70
N HIS A 635 2.32 -19.86 23.72
CA HIS A 635 1.30 -19.02 23.08
C HIS A 635 0.36 -18.31 24.07
N ARG A 636 -0.12 -19.02 25.10
CA ARG A 636 -0.99 -18.42 26.13
C ARG A 636 -0.25 -17.35 26.96
N ALA A 637 0.96 -17.65 27.41
CA ALA A 637 1.77 -16.71 28.18
C ALA A 637 2.12 -15.46 27.34
N LEU A 638 2.38 -15.64 26.05
CA LEU A 638 2.58 -14.55 25.09
C LEU A 638 1.31 -13.71 24.92
N ALA A 639 0.16 -14.34 24.74
CA ALA A 639 -1.12 -13.63 24.62
C ALA A 639 -1.42 -12.79 25.86
N ASP A 640 -1.19 -13.34 27.05
CA ASP A 640 -1.34 -12.61 28.32
C ASP A 640 -0.32 -11.47 28.45
N ALA A 641 0.92 -11.68 28.00
CA ALA A 641 1.96 -10.64 27.98
C ALA A 641 1.61 -9.47 27.06
N VAL A 642 1.15 -9.74 25.85
CA VAL A 642 0.74 -8.74 24.87
C VAL A 642 -0.45 -7.95 25.43
N ARG A 643 -1.47 -8.64 25.94
CA ARG A 643 -2.65 -7.99 26.52
C ARG A 643 -2.28 -7.10 27.72
N GLY A 644 -1.42 -7.59 28.61
CA GLY A 644 -0.95 -6.83 29.78
C GLY A 644 -0.19 -5.57 29.40
N ALA A 645 0.60 -5.61 28.31
CA ALA A 645 1.37 -4.46 27.84
C ALA A 645 0.56 -3.49 26.95
N TRP A 646 -0.55 -3.94 26.35
CA TRP A 646 -1.28 -3.23 25.28
C TRP A 646 -1.70 -1.79 25.62
N HIS A 647 -2.04 -1.52 26.88
CA HIS A 647 -2.46 -0.18 27.31
C HIS A 647 -1.33 0.87 27.21
N HIS A 648 -0.06 0.46 27.30
CA HIS A 648 1.09 1.35 27.10
C HIS A 648 1.28 1.74 25.63
N TYR A 649 0.63 1.03 24.70
CA TYR A 649 0.75 1.25 23.26
C TYR A 649 -0.46 1.99 22.69
N GLN A 650 -1.31 2.59 23.52
CA GLN A 650 -2.38 3.46 23.02
C GLN A 650 -1.78 4.66 22.27
N GLY A 651 -2.46 5.06 21.20
CA GLY A 651 -2.14 6.32 20.52
C GLY A 651 -2.41 7.49 21.47
N ASP A 652 -1.74 8.61 21.27
CA ASP A 652 -1.97 9.85 22.03
C ASP A 652 -3.27 10.57 21.65
N GLY A 653 -4.14 9.92 20.85
CA GLY A 653 -5.34 10.53 20.27
C GLY A 653 -5.04 11.57 19.20
N SER A 654 -3.76 11.78 18.85
CA SER A 654 -3.37 12.70 17.79
C SER A 654 -3.50 12.04 16.43
N VAL A 655 -3.92 12.84 15.46
CA VAL A 655 -4.03 12.47 14.05
C VAL A 655 -2.65 12.02 13.56
N THR A 656 -2.48 10.70 13.36
CA THR A 656 -1.45 10.00 12.54
C THR A 656 -0.09 9.58 13.13
N ASP A 657 -0.03 8.81 14.24
CA ASP A 657 1.12 7.91 14.45
C ASP A 657 0.95 6.61 13.63
N ARG A 658 0.99 6.74 12.30
CA ARG A 658 0.81 5.62 11.35
C ARG A 658 1.82 4.49 11.55
N PRO A 659 3.13 4.73 11.82
CA PRO A 659 4.06 3.64 12.10
C PRO A 659 3.65 2.77 13.30
N LEU A 660 3.14 3.40 14.37
CA LEU A 660 2.61 2.68 15.52
C LEU A 660 1.35 1.88 15.14
N GLU A 661 0.44 2.50 14.38
CA GLU A 661 -0.78 1.83 13.92
C GLU A 661 -0.48 0.62 13.02
N ASP A 662 0.47 0.74 12.09
CA ASP A 662 0.92 -0.37 11.24
C ASP A 662 1.54 -1.50 12.07
N ALA A 663 2.34 -1.18 13.09
CA ALA A 663 2.91 -2.18 13.98
C ALA A 663 1.82 -2.90 14.79
N LYS A 664 0.77 -2.19 15.22
CA LYS A 664 -0.41 -2.82 15.85
C LYS A 664 -1.12 -3.76 14.89
N ILE A 665 -1.40 -3.31 13.67
CA ILE A 665 -2.06 -4.12 12.63
C ILE A 665 -1.23 -5.36 12.31
N ALA A 666 0.10 -5.21 12.18
CA ALA A 666 1.02 -6.31 11.93
C ALA A 666 0.98 -7.33 13.08
N LEU A 667 1.07 -6.88 14.33
CA LEU A 667 0.98 -7.74 15.51
C LEU A 667 -0.36 -8.49 15.59
N VAL A 668 -1.48 -7.80 15.35
CA VAL A 668 -2.82 -8.41 15.31
C VAL A 668 -2.91 -9.50 14.23
N ARG A 669 -2.35 -9.25 13.04
CA ARG A 669 -2.29 -10.25 11.97
C ARG A 669 -1.45 -11.46 12.38
N ARG A 670 -0.26 -11.24 12.97
CA ARG A 670 0.60 -12.34 13.46
C ARG A 670 -0.05 -13.15 14.58
N PHE A 671 -0.76 -12.49 15.48
CA PHE A 671 -1.56 -13.15 16.51
C PHE A 671 -2.63 -14.05 15.86
N GLY A 672 -3.39 -13.51 14.91
CA GLY A 672 -4.43 -14.27 14.19
C GLY A 672 -3.86 -15.46 13.41
N ASP A 673 -2.70 -15.30 12.77
CA ASP A 673 -2.03 -16.39 12.04
C ASP A 673 -1.58 -17.51 12.99
N ALA A 674 -0.93 -17.16 14.10
CA ALA A 674 -0.52 -18.11 15.13
C ALA A 674 -1.73 -18.82 15.75
N ALA A 675 -2.81 -18.09 16.00
CA ALA A 675 -4.08 -18.63 16.49
C ALA A 675 -4.72 -19.62 15.50
N ARG A 676 -4.70 -19.33 14.19
CA ARG A 676 -5.21 -20.26 13.16
C ARG A 676 -4.37 -21.54 13.06
N GLN A 677 -3.04 -21.41 13.05
CA GLN A 677 -2.14 -22.57 13.05
C GLN A 677 -2.37 -23.47 14.27
N LEU A 678 -2.49 -22.86 15.45
CA LEU A 678 -2.77 -23.57 16.69
C LEU A 678 -4.17 -24.21 16.70
N GLY A 679 -5.18 -23.52 16.15
CA GLY A 679 -6.56 -24.00 16.06
C GLY A 679 -6.77 -25.14 15.06
N ALA A 680 -5.93 -25.24 14.03
CA ALA A 680 -5.97 -26.31 13.03
C ALA A 680 -5.35 -27.62 13.54
N ARG A 681 -4.60 -27.60 14.65
CA ARG A 681 -3.97 -28.80 15.21
C ARG A 681 -5.00 -29.79 15.76
N PRO A 682 -4.76 -31.10 15.58
CA PRO A 682 -5.61 -32.12 16.17
C PRO A 682 -5.59 -32.05 17.70
N PRO A 683 -6.64 -32.53 18.38
CA PRO A 683 -6.65 -32.65 19.83
C PRO A 683 -5.50 -33.54 20.32
N GLU A 684 -4.75 -33.11 21.32
CA GLU A 684 -3.71 -33.95 21.93
C GLU A 684 -4.34 -34.89 22.98
N PRO A 685 -4.01 -36.20 22.98
CA PRO A 685 -4.42 -37.10 24.04
C PRO A 685 -3.61 -36.81 25.31
N VAL A 686 -4.30 -36.42 26.39
CA VAL A 686 -3.73 -36.20 27.73
C VAL A 686 -4.39 -37.18 28.69
N GLY A 687 -3.81 -38.38 28.80
CA GLY A 687 -4.42 -39.49 29.54
C GLY A 687 -5.75 -39.93 28.92
N LEU A 688 -6.81 -40.05 29.73
CA LEU A 688 -8.17 -40.36 29.27
C LEU A 688 -8.92 -39.16 28.67
N ARG A 689 -8.32 -37.95 28.68
CA ARG A 689 -8.96 -36.72 28.19
C ARG A 689 -8.21 -36.17 26.97
N THR A 690 -8.93 -35.78 25.93
CA THR A 690 -8.34 -35.01 24.83
C THR A 690 -8.30 -33.54 25.20
N ARG A 691 -7.10 -32.95 25.23
CA ARG A 691 -6.94 -31.50 25.42
C ARG A 691 -6.82 -30.85 24.05
N ARG A 692 -7.80 -30.00 23.71
CA ARG A 692 -7.74 -29.21 22.48
C ARG A 692 -6.87 -27.96 22.68
N PRO A 693 -6.11 -27.55 21.65
CA PRO A 693 -5.38 -26.30 21.68
C PRO A 693 -6.34 -25.10 21.80
N THR A 694 -5.93 -24.09 22.58
CA THR A 694 -6.70 -22.86 22.82
C THR A 694 -6.06 -21.70 22.05
N PRO A 695 -6.57 -21.34 20.86
CA PRO A 695 -6.01 -20.29 20.01
C PRO A 695 -5.98 -18.87 20.61
N GLN A 696 -6.70 -18.61 21.71
CA GLN A 696 -6.72 -17.33 22.43
C GLN A 696 -7.40 -16.18 21.66
N TYR A 697 -8.39 -16.47 20.81
CA TYR A 697 -9.23 -15.45 20.18
C TYR A 697 -9.98 -14.60 21.20
N GLN A 698 -10.34 -15.17 22.36
CA GLN A 698 -10.95 -14.43 23.46
C GLN A 698 -10.05 -13.29 23.98
N GLN A 699 -8.74 -13.52 24.07
CA GLN A 699 -7.78 -12.49 24.50
C GLN A 699 -7.65 -11.38 23.47
N LEU A 700 -7.56 -11.75 22.18
CA LEU A 700 -7.53 -10.79 21.08
C LEU A 700 -8.80 -9.93 21.07
N PHE A 701 -9.98 -10.54 21.22
CA PHE A 701 -11.26 -9.84 21.27
C PHE A 701 -11.33 -8.84 22.44
N ARG A 702 -10.98 -9.26 23.66
CA ARG A 702 -11.00 -8.40 24.86
C ARG A 702 -9.98 -7.25 24.76
N MET A 703 -8.79 -7.53 24.24
CA MET A 703 -7.75 -6.52 24.02
C MET A 703 -8.24 -5.43 23.06
N MET A 704 -8.94 -5.82 21.98
CA MET A 704 -9.44 -4.89 20.97
C MET A 704 -10.66 -4.10 21.44
N ALA A 705 -11.45 -4.59 22.40
CA ALA A 705 -12.50 -3.79 23.03
C ALA A 705 -11.91 -2.56 23.76
N GLY A 706 -10.69 -2.68 24.30
CA GLY A 706 -9.95 -1.60 24.94
C GLY A 706 -9.21 -0.66 23.97
N GLU A 707 -9.03 -1.06 22.70
CA GLU A 707 -8.20 -0.31 21.75
C GLU A 707 -8.90 0.96 21.23
N GLY A 708 -8.26 2.12 21.39
CA GLY A 708 -8.79 3.39 20.88
C GLY A 708 -8.80 3.46 19.35
N SER A 709 -7.74 3.01 18.68
CA SER A 709 -7.58 3.16 17.23
C SER A 709 -8.54 2.25 16.44
N TYR A 710 -9.10 2.78 15.35
CA TYR A 710 -10.10 2.09 14.55
C TYR A 710 -9.51 0.94 13.71
N LEU A 711 -8.40 1.18 12.99
CA LEU A 711 -7.86 0.22 12.03
C LEU A 711 -7.33 -1.07 12.68
N PRO A 712 -6.65 -1.05 13.84
CA PRO A 712 -6.28 -2.28 14.55
C PRO A 712 -7.49 -3.12 14.96
N ARG A 713 -8.59 -2.50 15.41
CA ARG A 713 -9.84 -3.21 15.74
C ARG A 713 -10.46 -3.86 14.52
N LEU A 714 -10.51 -3.14 13.40
CA LEU A 714 -11.00 -3.68 12.12
C LEU A 714 -10.14 -4.86 11.64
N ALA A 715 -8.82 -4.76 11.76
CA ALA A 715 -7.89 -5.85 11.44
C ALA A 715 -8.11 -7.08 12.32
N ALA A 716 -8.38 -6.87 13.62
CA ALA A 716 -8.67 -7.95 14.54
C ALA A 716 -10.01 -8.62 14.28
N ALA A 717 -11.05 -7.86 13.93
CA ALA A 717 -12.34 -8.42 13.54
C ALA A 717 -12.19 -9.40 12.36
N ARG A 718 -11.40 -9.03 11.34
CA ARG A 718 -11.08 -9.91 10.20
C ARG A 718 -10.27 -11.14 10.63
N ALA A 719 -9.26 -10.95 11.48
CA ALA A 719 -8.41 -12.04 11.97
C ALA A 719 -9.19 -13.07 12.82
N ILE A 720 -10.11 -12.59 13.68
CA ILE A 720 -11.01 -13.42 14.47
C ILE A 720 -11.99 -14.17 13.56
N ALA A 721 -12.61 -13.47 12.61
CA ALA A 721 -13.57 -14.08 11.69
C ALA A 721 -12.94 -15.20 10.84
N ALA A 722 -11.72 -14.99 10.35
CA ALA A 722 -10.95 -16.00 9.62
C ALA A 722 -10.58 -17.23 10.48
N GLY A 723 -10.75 -17.16 11.80
CA GLY A 723 -10.54 -18.28 12.73
C GLY A 723 -11.61 -19.37 12.68
N GLY A 724 -12.73 -19.14 11.96
CA GLY A 724 -13.79 -20.12 11.71
C GLY A 724 -14.33 -20.77 12.99
N ASN A 725 -14.48 -22.10 12.99
CA ASN A 725 -15.05 -22.87 14.11
C ASN A 725 -14.31 -22.66 15.44
N ALA A 726 -12.99 -22.46 15.40
CA ALA A 726 -12.20 -22.26 16.60
C ALA A 726 -12.51 -20.91 17.28
N ALA A 727 -12.80 -19.87 16.48
CA ALA A 727 -13.22 -18.57 16.98
C ALA A 727 -14.67 -18.59 17.49
N VAL A 728 -15.60 -19.24 16.78
CA VAL A 728 -17.00 -19.40 17.24
C VAL A 728 -17.03 -20.08 18.61
N ARG A 729 -16.26 -21.15 18.79
CA ARG A 729 -16.18 -21.90 20.05
C ARG A 729 -15.68 -21.04 21.22
N GLU A 730 -14.56 -20.32 21.05
CA GLU A 730 -13.99 -19.54 22.15
C GLU A 730 -14.80 -18.28 22.48
N LEU A 731 -15.53 -17.74 21.51
CA LEU A 731 -16.31 -16.51 21.67
C LEU A 731 -17.80 -16.78 21.95
N GLY A 732 -18.27 -18.03 21.93
CA GLY A 732 -19.68 -18.39 22.01
C GLY A 732 -20.44 -17.68 23.14
N GLU A 733 -19.91 -17.73 24.36
CA GLU A 733 -20.50 -17.04 25.52
C GLU A 733 -20.56 -15.51 25.32
N LEU A 734 -19.46 -14.92 24.85
CA LEU A 734 -19.35 -13.48 24.63
C LEU A 734 -20.20 -12.98 23.46
N LEU A 735 -20.52 -13.85 22.49
CA LEU A 735 -21.40 -13.54 21.36
C LEU A 735 -22.87 -13.79 21.70
N ALA A 736 -23.15 -14.64 22.69
CA ALA A 736 -24.50 -14.96 23.11
C ALA A 736 -25.14 -13.90 24.01
N GLU A 737 -24.32 -13.02 24.62
CA GLU A 737 -24.79 -11.89 25.41
C GLU A 737 -25.74 -10.98 24.61
N PRO A 738 -26.87 -10.54 25.20
CA PRO A 738 -27.79 -9.65 24.52
C PRO A 738 -27.14 -8.27 24.27
N PRO A 739 -27.53 -7.57 23.19
CA PRO A 739 -27.11 -6.19 22.97
C PRO A 739 -27.53 -5.33 24.16
N GLN A 740 -26.61 -4.52 24.68
CA GLN A 740 -26.85 -3.59 25.78
C GLN A 740 -26.54 -2.16 25.33
N THR A 741 -27.18 -1.18 25.95
CA THR A 741 -26.86 0.23 25.74
C THR A 741 -25.40 0.50 26.15
N ALA A 742 -24.69 1.25 25.31
CA ALA A 742 -23.28 1.49 25.51
C ALA A 742 -23.04 2.71 26.40
N ASP A 743 -23.02 2.51 27.72
CA ASP A 743 -22.82 3.62 28.66
C ASP A 743 -21.35 4.08 28.76
N THR A 744 -20.41 3.30 28.19
CA THR A 744 -18.98 3.60 28.21
C THR A 744 -18.35 3.42 26.82
N PRO A 745 -17.28 4.18 26.47
CA PRO A 745 -16.59 4.04 25.18
C PRO A 745 -16.03 2.63 24.92
N GLN A 746 -15.58 1.95 25.98
CA GLN A 746 -15.09 0.57 25.87
C GLN A 746 -16.23 -0.39 25.51
N ARG A 747 -17.41 -0.21 26.11
CA ARG A 747 -18.59 -1.02 25.79
C ARG A 747 -19.10 -0.75 24.38
N GLN A 748 -19.07 0.49 23.94
CA GLN A 748 -19.37 0.84 22.55
C GLN A 748 -18.46 0.10 21.56
N ARG A 749 -17.15 0.10 21.81
CA ARG A 749 -16.18 -0.62 20.97
C ARG A 749 -16.39 -2.14 20.99
N LEU A 750 -16.82 -2.69 22.12
CA LEU A 750 -17.18 -4.10 22.25
C LEU A 750 -18.36 -4.47 21.34
N GLU A 751 -19.43 -3.68 21.37
CA GLU A 751 -20.61 -3.91 20.52
C GLU A 751 -20.30 -3.69 19.02
N GLU A 752 -19.46 -2.72 18.70
CA GLU A 752 -18.95 -2.51 17.34
C GLU A 752 -18.19 -3.76 16.84
N LEU A 753 -17.33 -4.37 17.67
CA LEU A 753 -16.66 -5.62 17.32
C LEU A 753 -17.63 -6.81 17.15
N ARG A 754 -18.63 -6.94 18.03
CA ARG A 754 -19.66 -8.01 17.94
C ARG A 754 -20.42 -7.95 16.61
N THR A 755 -20.88 -6.76 16.26
CA THR A 755 -21.65 -6.51 15.03
C THR A 755 -20.81 -6.66 13.75
N TRP A 756 -19.52 -6.29 13.77
CA TRP A 756 -18.61 -6.53 12.64
C TRP A 756 -18.33 -8.00 12.38
N ILE A 757 -18.13 -8.77 13.45
CA ILE A 757 -17.66 -10.15 13.36
C ILE A 757 -18.81 -11.13 13.06
N ALA A 758 -20.05 -10.84 13.48
CA ALA A 758 -21.17 -11.78 13.36
C ALA A 758 -21.45 -12.28 11.91
N PRO A 759 -21.54 -11.42 10.87
CA PRO A 759 -21.74 -11.89 9.51
C PRO A 759 -20.57 -12.72 8.97
N ALA A 760 -19.33 -12.34 9.32
CA ALA A 760 -18.13 -12.99 8.83
C ALA A 760 -17.85 -14.34 9.53
N LEU A 761 -18.16 -14.48 10.83
CA LEU A 761 -18.12 -15.79 11.50
C LEU A 761 -19.11 -16.77 10.89
N PHE A 762 -20.32 -16.33 10.55
CA PHE A 762 -21.28 -17.18 9.86
C PHE A 762 -20.75 -17.64 8.49
N LEU A 763 -20.08 -16.74 7.75
CA LEU A 763 -19.46 -17.08 6.48
C LEU A 763 -18.34 -18.14 6.63
N HIS A 764 -17.46 -18.00 7.62
CA HIS A 764 -16.28 -18.87 7.79
C HIS A 764 -16.51 -20.11 8.67
N ALA A 765 -17.69 -20.29 9.26
CA ALA A 765 -18.03 -21.47 10.04
C ALA A 765 -18.47 -22.64 9.16
N ASP A 766 -18.01 -23.84 9.52
CA ASP A 766 -18.30 -25.10 8.82
C ASP A 766 -19.33 -25.95 9.57
N ASP A 767 -19.77 -27.03 8.91
CA ASP A 767 -20.76 -28.00 9.42
C ASP A 767 -20.18 -29.06 10.38
N THR A 768 -18.98 -28.82 10.93
CA THR A 768 -18.44 -29.73 11.95
C THR A 768 -19.34 -29.73 13.20
N PRO A 769 -19.61 -30.91 13.80
CA PRO A 769 -20.50 -31.01 14.94
C PRO A 769 -19.91 -30.37 16.20
N THR A 770 -20.78 -29.73 16.98
CA THR A 770 -20.51 -29.20 18.32
C THR A 770 -20.64 -30.33 19.36
N PRO A 771 -20.15 -30.13 20.60
CA PRO A 771 -20.38 -31.10 21.68
C PRO A 771 -21.86 -31.39 21.95
N ASP A 772 -22.74 -30.42 21.68
CA ASP A 772 -24.18 -30.49 21.92
C ASP A 772 -24.95 -31.10 20.74
N GLY A 773 -24.25 -31.60 19.71
CA GLY A 773 -24.85 -32.24 18.53
C GLY A 773 -25.39 -31.28 17.47
N THR A 774 -25.25 -29.97 17.65
CA THR A 774 -25.51 -28.96 16.60
C THR A 774 -24.28 -28.77 15.70
N THR A 775 -24.28 -27.79 14.79
CA THR A 775 -23.08 -27.44 14.00
C THR A 775 -22.59 -26.03 14.36
N TRP A 776 -21.28 -25.79 14.26
CA TRP A 776 -20.72 -24.45 14.52
C TRP A 776 -21.30 -23.39 13.58
N ARG A 777 -21.60 -23.76 12.32
CA ARG A 777 -22.36 -22.91 11.39
C ARG A 777 -23.73 -22.53 11.94
N HIS A 778 -24.45 -23.46 12.55
CA HIS A 778 -25.76 -23.18 13.14
C HIS A 778 -25.67 -22.16 14.28
N GLU A 779 -24.69 -22.30 15.17
CA GLU A 779 -24.47 -21.34 16.27
C GLU A 779 -24.12 -19.94 15.74
N ALA A 780 -23.20 -19.86 14.78
CA ALA A 780 -22.82 -18.59 14.15
C ALA A 780 -24.02 -17.94 13.42
N HIS A 781 -24.85 -18.75 12.75
CA HIS A 781 -26.07 -18.27 12.11
C HIS A 781 -27.10 -17.77 13.13
N GLN A 782 -27.30 -18.49 14.23
CA GLN A 782 -28.21 -18.06 15.29
C GLN A 782 -27.79 -16.71 15.87
N ASN A 783 -26.49 -16.51 16.11
CA ASN A 783 -25.94 -15.23 16.55
C ASN A 783 -26.25 -14.09 15.55
N LEU A 784 -25.94 -14.29 14.26
CA LEU A 784 -26.28 -13.30 13.22
C LEU A 784 -27.78 -12.98 13.19
N ARG A 785 -28.64 -14.01 13.24
CA ARG A 785 -30.09 -13.83 13.25
C ARG A 785 -30.59 -13.10 14.49
N ARG A 786 -29.90 -13.13 15.64
CA ARG A 786 -30.27 -12.33 16.81
C ARG A 786 -30.08 -10.85 16.52
N TRP A 787 -28.95 -10.46 15.93
CA TRP A 787 -28.68 -9.08 15.53
C TRP A 787 -29.67 -8.56 14.49
N VAL A 788 -29.98 -9.34 13.45
CA VAL A 788 -30.96 -8.95 12.42
C VAL A 788 -32.37 -8.83 13.00
N ARG A 789 -32.78 -9.74 13.89
CA ARG A 789 -34.08 -9.64 14.60
C ARG A 789 -34.14 -8.45 15.55
N HIS A 790 -33.03 -8.13 16.21
CA HIS A 790 -32.96 -6.96 17.07
C HIS A 790 -33.16 -5.67 16.26
N LEU A 791 -32.48 -5.55 15.11
CA LEU A 791 -32.69 -4.43 14.18
C LEU A 791 -34.15 -4.33 13.70
N ALA A 792 -34.83 -5.46 13.51
CA ALA A 792 -36.24 -5.48 13.10
C ALA A 792 -37.20 -5.05 14.22
N GLY A 793 -36.90 -5.38 15.48
CA GLY A 793 -37.77 -5.12 16.63
C GLY A 793 -37.52 -3.79 17.34
N ASP A 794 -36.33 -3.21 17.20
CA ASP A 794 -35.94 -1.99 17.93
C ASP A 794 -36.14 -0.74 17.06
N ALA A 795 -37.23 -0.02 17.35
CA ALA A 795 -37.59 1.24 16.72
C ALA A 795 -36.94 2.47 17.38
N SER A 796 -36.10 2.30 18.41
CA SER A 796 -35.46 3.42 19.10
C SER A 796 -34.53 4.22 18.18
N ASP A 797 -34.25 5.47 18.54
CA ASP A 797 -33.30 6.28 17.78
C ASP A 797 -31.86 5.74 17.89
N GLY A 798 -31.51 5.17 19.06
CA GLY A 798 -30.21 4.55 19.35
C GLY A 798 -29.89 3.33 18.47
N ALA A 799 -30.91 2.69 17.90
CA ALA A 799 -30.73 1.56 16.99
C ALA A 799 -29.82 1.87 15.78
N ARG A 800 -29.81 3.13 15.33
CA ARG A 800 -28.98 3.56 14.19
C ARG A 800 -27.48 3.35 14.43
N LEU A 801 -27.04 3.36 15.69
CA LEU A 801 -25.63 3.20 16.04
C LEU A 801 -25.13 1.79 15.70
N TYR A 802 -25.85 0.75 16.13
CA TYR A 802 -25.49 -0.63 15.80
C TYR A 802 -25.94 -1.02 14.38
N GLU A 803 -26.95 -0.36 13.81
CA GLU A 803 -27.35 -0.55 12.41
C GLU A 803 -26.17 -0.28 11.46
N ILE A 804 -25.45 0.83 11.69
CA ILE A 804 -24.25 1.22 10.93
C ILE A 804 -23.16 0.16 11.03
N THR A 805 -22.88 -0.33 12.24
CA THR A 805 -21.80 -1.29 12.47
C THR A 805 -22.17 -2.68 11.95
N LEU A 806 -23.42 -3.11 12.10
CA LEU A 806 -23.92 -4.38 11.54
C LEU A 806 -23.88 -4.36 10.01
N ALA A 807 -24.31 -3.26 9.38
CA ALA A 807 -24.18 -3.09 7.93
C ALA A 807 -22.71 -3.21 7.48
N GLN A 808 -21.78 -2.58 8.23
CA GLN A 808 -20.35 -2.70 7.96
C GLN A 808 -19.86 -4.16 8.09
N GLY A 809 -20.35 -4.91 9.07
CA GLY A 809 -20.09 -6.35 9.21
C GLY A 809 -20.50 -7.14 7.95
N PHE A 810 -21.67 -6.86 7.38
CA PHE A 810 -22.11 -7.49 6.12
C PHE A 810 -21.19 -7.13 4.95
N ARG A 811 -20.77 -5.86 4.83
CA ARG A 811 -19.85 -5.43 3.76
C ARG A 811 -18.48 -6.08 3.90
N LEU A 812 -17.98 -6.25 5.13
CA LEU A 812 -16.74 -6.98 5.43
C LEU A 812 -16.84 -8.46 5.04
N ALA A 813 -17.92 -9.14 5.42
CA ALA A 813 -18.17 -10.54 5.07
C ALA A 813 -18.37 -10.75 3.56
N ALA A 814 -19.02 -9.81 2.89
CA ALA A 814 -19.27 -9.86 1.45
C ALA A 814 -18.00 -9.83 0.58
N ASN A 815 -16.87 -9.36 1.12
CA ASN A 815 -15.60 -9.23 0.42
C ASN A 815 -14.83 -10.56 0.30
N CYS A 816 -15.45 -11.54 -0.33
CA CYS A 816 -14.84 -12.83 -0.66
C CYS A 816 -15.19 -13.22 -2.09
N ARG A 817 -14.33 -13.98 -2.77
CA ARG A 817 -14.55 -14.49 -4.14
C ARG A 817 -14.96 -15.96 -4.14
N VAL A 818 -14.36 -16.75 -3.24
CA VAL A 818 -14.73 -18.15 -3.03
C VAL A 818 -15.81 -18.22 -1.97
N TYR A 819 -17.05 -18.30 -2.42
CA TYR A 819 -18.20 -18.36 -1.53
C TYR A 819 -18.44 -19.79 -1.00
N PRO A 820 -18.65 -19.95 0.32
CA PRO A 820 -19.19 -21.16 0.92
C PRO A 820 -20.58 -21.51 0.36
N ALA A 821 -21.00 -22.76 0.53
CA ALA A 821 -22.29 -23.26 0.03
C ALA A 821 -23.49 -22.45 0.54
N HIS A 822 -23.41 -21.87 1.74
CA HIS A 822 -24.48 -21.13 2.41
C HIS A 822 -24.50 -19.62 2.13
N ARG A 823 -23.85 -19.13 1.07
CA ARG A 823 -23.90 -17.71 0.65
C ARG A 823 -25.32 -17.16 0.50
N SER A 824 -26.26 -17.97 0.02
CA SER A 824 -27.65 -17.57 -0.17
C SER A 824 -28.30 -17.12 1.14
N LEU A 825 -28.03 -17.82 2.25
CA LEU A 825 -28.51 -17.43 3.57
C LEU A 825 -27.93 -16.09 4.03
N LEU A 826 -26.65 -15.82 3.72
CA LEU A 826 -26.05 -14.51 4.03
C LEU A 826 -26.70 -13.37 3.21
N ILE A 827 -27.04 -13.64 1.94
CA ILE A 827 -27.80 -12.70 1.10
C ILE A 827 -29.17 -12.44 1.71
N GLU A 828 -29.89 -13.48 2.13
CA GLU A 828 -31.20 -13.35 2.77
C GLU A 828 -31.15 -12.52 4.06
N GLU A 829 -30.17 -12.76 4.93
CA GLU A 829 -29.99 -11.97 6.15
C GLU A 829 -29.57 -10.53 5.85
N ALA A 830 -28.76 -10.27 4.81
CA ALA A 830 -28.42 -8.93 4.36
C ALA A 830 -29.62 -8.18 3.76
N GLU A 831 -30.47 -8.86 3.00
CA GLU A 831 -31.73 -8.29 2.48
C GLU A 831 -32.73 -7.99 3.60
N LYS A 832 -32.82 -8.84 4.63
CA LYS A 832 -33.61 -8.56 5.83
C LYS A 832 -33.06 -7.35 6.58
N ALA A 833 -31.75 -7.28 6.78
CA ALA A 833 -31.12 -6.11 7.39
C ALA A 833 -31.43 -4.83 6.58
N LEU A 834 -31.39 -4.90 5.25
CA LEU A 834 -31.72 -3.76 4.37
C LEU A 834 -33.19 -3.33 4.51
N ARG A 835 -34.12 -4.27 4.66
CA ARG A 835 -35.54 -3.97 4.90
C ARG A 835 -35.79 -3.21 6.20
N HIS A 836 -35.10 -3.60 7.26
CA HIS A 836 -35.32 -3.04 8.60
C HIS A 836 -34.39 -1.86 8.93
N SER A 837 -33.34 -1.65 8.14
CA SER A 837 -32.45 -0.48 8.29
C SER A 837 -33.15 0.83 7.94
N ARG A 838 -32.91 1.87 8.73
CA ARG A 838 -33.59 3.18 8.62
C ARG A 838 -32.65 4.30 8.19
N PHE A 839 -31.34 4.08 8.24
CA PHE A 839 -30.35 5.10 7.92
C PHE A 839 -29.79 4.93 6.51
N TRP A 840 -29.66 6.05 5.78
CA TRP A 840 -29.18 6.05 4.39
C TRP A 840 -27.79 5.43 4.23
N TYR A 841 -26.91 5.60 5.23
CA TYR A 841 -25.57 5.04 5.15
C TYR A 841 -25.59 3.52 5.29
N SER A 842 -26.45 2.97 6.15
CA SER A 842 -26.65 1.53 6.26
C SER A 842 -27.17 0.96 4.94
N HIS A 843 -28.11 1.66 4.27
CA HIS A 843 -28.59 1.30 2.92
C HIS A 843 -27.44 1.27 1.92
N LEU A 844 -26.60 2.29 1.91
CA LEU A 844 -25.41 2.39 1.05
C LEU A 844 -24.49 1.17 1.25
N VAL A 845 -24.14 0.89 2.50
CA VAL A 845 -23.20 -0.18 2.88
C VAL A 845 -23.77 -1.55 2.54
N LEU A 846 -25.06 -1.80 2.84
CA LEU A 846 -25.74 -3.06 2.53
C LEU A 846 -25.91 -3.26 1.02
N ILE A 847 -26.19 -2.22 0.24
CA ILE A 847 -26.24 -2.31 -1.22
C ILE A 847 -24.87 -2.67 -1.78
N GLN A 848 -23.77 -2.09 -1.26
CA GLN A 848 -22.42 -2.51 -1.66
C GLN A 848 -22.12 -3.96 -1.25
N ALA A 849 -22.53 -4.39 -0.05
CA ALA A 849 -22.38 -5.77 0.41
C ALA A 849 -23.12 -6.76 -0.52
N LEU A 850 -24.39 -6.48 -0.83
CA LEU A 850 -25.20 -7.27 -1.76
C LEU A 850 -24.62 -7.26 -3.17
N THR A 851 -24.04 -6.14 -3.61
CA THR A 851 -23.34 -6.03 -4.90
C THR A 851 -22.16 -6.99 -4.96
N LEU A 852 -21.30 -6.99 -3.94
CA LEU A 852 -20.18 -7.95 -3.85
C LEU A 852 -20.72 -9.39 -3.82
N LEU A 853 -21.73 -9.66 -2.99
CA LEU A 853 -22.44 -10.94 -2.93
C LEU A 853 -23.26 -11.30 -4.16
N ALA A 854 -23.36 -10.46 -5.19
CA ALA A 854 -24.01 -10.79 -6.46
C ALA A 854 -23.01 -11.02 -7.61
N LEU A 855 -21.72 -10.76 -7.39
CA LEU A 855 -20.70 -10.97 -8.41
C LEU A 855 -20.46 -12.48 -8.68
N PRO A 856 -20.19 -12.85 -9.95
CA PRO A 856 -19.84 -14.21 -10.33
C PRO A 856 -18.46 -14.59 -9.80
N ARG A 857 -18.18 -15.88 -9.60
CA ARG A 857 -16.85 -16.34 -9.15
C ARG A 857 -15.74 -15.92 -10.11
N ASP A 858 -15.98 -16.02 -11.42
CA ASP A 858 -15.02 -15.63 -12.46
C ASP A 858 -15.23 -14.16 -12.90
N PRO A 859 -14.25 -13.25 -12.69
CA PRO A 859 -14.33 -11.85 -13.14
C PRO A 859 -14.36 -11.71 -14.67
N ALA A 860 -13.91 -12.72 -15.42
CA ALA A 860 -13.97 -12.71 -16.88
C ALA A 860 -15.32 -13.22 -17.43
N GLU A 861 -16.21 -13.75 -16.57
CA GLU A 861 -17.54 -14.19 -17.00
C GLU A 861 -18.33 -12.99 -17.55
N THR A 862 -18.68 -13.06 -18.83
CA THR A 862 -19.52 -12.04 -19.47
C THR A 862 -20.90 -12.00 -18.84
N LEU A 863 -21.52 -10.82 -18.82
CA LEU A 863 -22.89 -10.67 -18.32
C LEU A 863 -23.85 -11.63 -19.06
N ARG A 864 -24.54 -12.49 -18.29
CA ARG A 864 -25.45 -13.51 -18.83
C ARG A 864 -26.57 -12.90 -19.66
N GLU A 865 -26.96 -13.58 -20.74
CA GLU A 865 -28.03 -13.09 -21.61
C GLU A 865 -29.43 -13.22 -21.02
N ARG A 866 -29.68 -14.27 -20.23
CA ARG A 866 -30.96 -14.62 -19.62
C ARG A 866 -30.74 -15.22 -18.23
N GLY A 867 -31.80 -15.26 -17.42
CA GLY A 867 -31.77 -15.84 -16.07
C GLY A 867 -31.31 -14.89 -14.97
N HIS A 868 -31.11 -15.42 -13.77
CA HIS A 868 -30.65 -14.65 -12.60
C HIS A 868 -29.31 -13.96 -12.89
N GLY A 869 -29.20 -12.67 -12.54
CA GLY A 869 -28.00 -11.86 -12.80
C GLY A 869 -27.87 -11.25 -14.20
N SER A 870 -28.87 -11.42 -15.08
CA SER A 870 -28.87 -10.83 -16.44
C SER A 870 -29.33 -9.36 -16.51
N ASP A 871 -29.99 -8.85 -15.45
CA ASP A 871 -30.45 -7.46 -15.30
C ASP A 871 -29.91 -6.84 -14.00
N PRO A 872 -28.63 -6.39 -13.98
CA PRO A 872 -28.02 -5.77 -12.81
C PRO A 872 -28.78 -4.55 -12.30
N ARG A 873 -29.33 -3.74 -13.22
CA ARG A 873 -30.10 -2.55 -12.88
C ARG A 873 -31.41 -2.91 -12.18
N GLY A 874 -32.13 -3.90 -12.70
CA GLY A 874 -33.35 -4.40 -12.06
C GLY A 874 -33.10 -4.98 -10.66
N LEU A 875 -31.96 -5.64 -10.44
CA LEU A 875 -31.55 -6.18 -9.14
C LEU A 875 -31.26 -5.06 -8.13
N VAL A 876 -30.48 -4.05 -8.51
CA VAL A 876 -30.17 -2.93 -7.62
C VAL A 876 -31.42 -2.05 -7.37
N GLU A 877 -32.27 -1.84 -8.37
CA GLU A 877 -33.56 -1.16 -8.20
C GLU A 877 -34.48 -1.92 -7.22
N PHE A 878 -34.41 -3.27 -7.20
CA PHE A 878 -35.12 -4.08 -6.20
C PHE A 878 -34.56 -3.82 -4.79
N TRP A 879 -33.24 -3.82 -4.61
CA TRP A 879 -32.63 -3.52 -3.32
C TRP A 879 -32.99 -2.12 -2.80
N ILE A 880 -33.00 -1.12 -3.67
CA ILE A 880 -33.46 0.23 -3.31
C ILE A 880 -34.93 0.21 -2.89
N SER A 881 -35.79 -0.56 -3.58
CA SER A 881 -37.22 -0.62 -3.28
C SER A 881 -37.58 -1.29 -1.95
N ILE A 882 -36.70 -2.16 -1.44
CA ILE A 882 -36.91 -2.82 -0.14
C ILE A 882 -36.24 -2.06 1.01
N ALA A 883 -35.32 -1.14 0.73
CA ALA A 883 -34.56 -0.40 1.73
C ALA A 883 -35.48 0.44 2.63
N GLY A 884 -35.47 0.16 3.93
CA GLY A 884 -36.35 0.83 4.91
C GLY A 884 -37.84 0.53 4.75
N GLY A 885 -38.22 -0.49 3.97
CA GLY A 885 -39.60 -0.87 3.73
C GLY A 885 -40.27 -1.68 4.84
N ALA A 886 -39.50 -2.20 5.82
CA ALA A 886 -39.97 -3.13 6.85
C ALA A 886 -40.79 -4.29 6.24
N ASP A 887 -42.00 -4.55 6.74
CA ASP A 887 -42.93 -5.59 6.25
C ASP A 887 -43.82 -5.11 5.08
N ALA A 888 -43.71 -3.84 4.66
CA ALA A 888 -44.50 -3.32 3.57
C ALA A 888 -44.05 -3.90 2.22
N ALA A 889 -45.00 -4.30 1.38
CA ALA A 889 -44.69 -4.78 0.03
C ALA A 889 -43.98 -3.67 -0.78
N PRO A 890 -42.93 -4.00 -1.55
CA PRO A 890 -42.17 -3.02 -2.34
C PRO A 890 -43.11 -2.30 -3.30
N SER A 891 -43.38 -1.03 -3.02
CA SER A 891 -44.27 -0.19 -3.82
C SER A 891 -43.44 0.68 -4.77
N PRO A 892 -43.67 0.63 -6.09
CA PRO A 892 -42.91 1.43 -7.04
C PRO A 892 -43.21 2.92 -6.80
N GLY A 893 -42.21 3.66 -6.31
CA GLY A 893 -42.27 5.11 -6.10
C GLY A 893 -42.52 5.58 -4.67
N SER A 894 -42.55 4.69 -3.67
CA SER A 894 -42.71 5.06 -2.25
C SER A 894 -41.41 5.37 -1.52
N SER A 895 -40.25 5.25 -2.17
CA SER A 895 -38.95 5.49 -1.55
C SER A 895 -38.58 6.97 -1.59
N THR A 896 -38.54 7.60 -0.41
CA THR A 896 -37.80 8.82 -0.12
C THR A 896 -36.29 8.54 -0.27
N GLU A 897 -35.83 8.30 -1.50
CA GLU A 897 -34.48 7.83 -1.80
C GLU A 897 -33.43 8.90 -1.50
N HIS A 898 -32.54 8.62 -0.55
CA HIS A 898 -31.43 9.52 -0.24
C HIS A 898 -30.49 9.67 -1.47
N PRO A 899 -30.11 10.90 -1.88
CA PRO A 899 -29.35 11.13 -3.12
C PRO A 899 -28.01 10.39 -3.18
N LEU A 900 -27.26 10.31 -2.07
CA LEU A 900 -25.99 9.56 -2.04
C LEU A 900 -26.19 8.05 -2.27
N VAL A 901 -27.26 7.47 -1.72
CA VAL A 901 -27.58 6.03 -1.90
C VAL A 901 -27.85 5.74 -3.37
N ARG A 902 -28.60 6.62 -4.04
CA ARG A 902 -28.86 6.50 -5.47
C ARG A 902 -27.59 6.59 -6.31
N ARG A 903 -26.65 7.47 -5.95
CA ARG A 903 -25.35 7.58 -6.65
C ARG A 903 -24.48 6.35 -6.43
N VAL A 904 -24.52 5.72 -5.25
CA VAL A 904 -23.83 4.46 -4.99
C VAL A 904 -24.49 3.30 -5.72
N ALA A 905 -25.82 3.27 -5.78
CA ALA A 905 -26.56 2.28 -6.56
C ALA A 905 -26.16 2.32 -8.03
N ASP A 906 -26.03 3.50 -8.64
CA ASP A 906 -25.51 3.64 -10.02
C ASP A 906 -24.11 3.00 -10.16
N LEU A 907 -23.20 3.25 -9.22
CA LEU A 907 -21.85 2.69 -9.23
C LEU A 907 -21.89 1.16 -9.06
N CYS A 908 -22.79 0.64 -8.23
CA CYS A 908 -22.99 -0.79 -8.03
C CYS A 908 -23.54 -1.47 -9.29
N VAL A 909 -24.47 -0.83 -10.01
CA VAL A 909 -24.93 -1.32 -11.31
C VAL A 909 -23.76 -1.41 -12.28
N GLU A 910 -22.94 -0.36 -12.37
CA GLU A 910 -21.77 -0.37 -13.25
C GLU A 910 -20.75 -1.45 -12.85
N ALA A 911 -20.51 -1.68 -11.55
CA ALA A 911 -19.63 -2.73 -11.04
C ALA A 911 -20.13 -4.14 -11.40
N LEU A 912 -21.45 -4.37 -11.33
CA LEU A 912 -22.05 -5.64 -11.76
C LEU A 912 -22.00 -5.82 -13.28
N VAL A 913 -22.03 -4.73 -14.05
CA VAL A 913 -21.98 -4.79 -15.51
C VAL A 913 -20.57 -5.10 -16.00
N ASP A 914 -19.56 -4.38 -15.50
CA ASP A 914 -18.20 -4.50 -16.02
C ASP A 914 -17.32 -5.48 -15.24
N ARG A 915 -17.76 -5.93 -14.06
CA ARG A 915 -17.02 -6.83 -13.14
C ARG A 915 -15.76 -6.18 -12.57
N HIS A 916 -15.76 -4.86 -12.37
CA HIS A 916 -14.72 -4.11 -11.69
C HIS A 916 -15.26 -3.40 -10.43
N PRO A 917 -15.62 -4.17 -9.37
CA PRO A 917 -16.06 -3.57 -8.11
C PRO A 917 -14.98 -2.66 -7.50
N GLU A 918 -13.70 -2.94 -7.70
CA GLU A 918 -12.61 -2.16 -7.13
C GLU A 918 -12.51 -0.72 -7.61
N ARG A 919 -13.13 -0.39 -8.74
CA ARG A 919 -13.20 0.98 -9.26
C ARG A 919 -14.39 1.78 -8.73
N ARG A 920 -15.33 1.13 -8.03
CA ARG A 920 -16.67 1.67 -7.75
C ARG A 920 -17.21 1.42 -6.35
N CYS A 921 -16.75 0.36 -5.70
CA CYS A 921 -17.09 -0.04 -4.36
C CYS A 921 -15.84 0.06 -3.47
N TRP A 922 -16.05 0.19 -2.18
CA TRP A 922 -14.99 0.23 -1.18
C TRP A 922 -15.43 -0.57 0.06
N ILE A 923 -14.46 -1.08 0.82
CA ILE A 923 -14.72 -1.94 1.97
C ILE A 923 -14.97 -1.16 3.25
N ASP A 924 -14.31 -0.01 3.40
CA ASP A 924 -14.33 0.85 4.58
C ASP A 924 -13.80 2.24 4.20
N GLU A 925 -14.48 3.28 4.67
CA GLU A 925 -14.25 4.68 4.35
C GLU A 925 -12.93 5.18 4.96
N ARG A 926 -12.59 4.71 6.17
CA ARG A 926 -11.39 5.13 6.89
C ARG A 926 -10.17 4.37 6.37
N GLU A 927 -10.32 3.07 6.11
CA GLU A 927 -9.23 2.25 5.56
C GLU A 927 -8.85 2.69 4.14
N ILE A 928 -9.83 2.92 3.26
CA ILE A 928 -9.54 3.21 1.85
C ILE A 928 -8.90 4.60 1.65
N VAL A 929 -9.28 5.60 2.44
CA VAL A 929 -8.70 6.95 2.35
C VAL A 929 -7.27 7.00 2.88
N GLY A 930 -6.91 6.12 3.82
CA GLY A 930 -5.55 6.02 4.33
C GLY A 930 -4.51 5.55 3.30
N ARG A 931 -4.94 5.01 2.16
CA ARG A 931 -4.10 4.35 1.16
C ARG A 931 -4.36 4.87 -0.26
N VAL A 932 -3.30 5.11 -1.03
CA VAL A 932 -3.39 5.39 -2.48
C VAL A 932 -3.81 4.12 -3.21
N GLY A 933 -3.12 3.01 -2.93
CA GLY A 933 -3.40 1.66 -3.40
C GLY A 933 -3.13 1.40 -4.88
N ALA A 934 -3.29 0.14 -5.28
CA ALA A 934 -3.07 -0.33 -6.64
C ALA A 934 -3.96 -1.53 -6.99
N VAL A 935 -4.23 -1.71 -8.28
CA VAL A 935 -5.01 -2.84 -8.82
C VAL A 935 -4.26 -3.47 -10.00
N SER A 936 -4.32 -4.81 -10.11
CA SER A 936 -3.89 -5.47 -11.35
C SER A 936 -4.99 -5.38 -12.42
N PRO A 937 -4.70 -4.87 -13.63
CA PRO A 937 -5.67 -4.83 -14.72
C PRO A 937 -5.94 -6.23 -15.32
N GLN A 938 -5.10 -7.23 -15.05
CA GLN A 938 -5.12 -8.52 -15.74
C GLN A 938 -6.22 -9.45 -15.20
N PRO A 939 -7.18 -9.91 -16.03
CA PRO A 939 -8.26 -10.80 -15.57
C PRO A 939 -7.76 -12.13 -14.98
N GLY A 940 -6.68 -12.70 -15.53
CA GLY A 940 -6.09 -13.95 -15.05
C GLY A 940 -5.55 -13.85 -13.63
N ILE A 941 -4.92 -12.73 -13.28
CA ILE A 941 -4.42 -12.45 -11.94
C ILE A 941 -5.57 -12.16 -10.98
N ARG A 942 -6.55 -11.37 -11.44
CA ARG A 942 -7.77 -11.11 -10.68
C ARG A 942 -8.51 -12.39 -10.34
N ARG A 943 -8.41 -13.46 -11.15
CA ARG A 943 -9.00 -14.79 -10.86
C ARG A 943 -8.36 -15.50 -9.67
N LEU A 944 -7.10 -15.22 -9.33
CA LEU A 944 -6.34 -15.90 -8.27
C LEU A 944 -6.51 -15.27 -6.87
N GLN A 945 -7.14 -14.10 -6.80
CA GLN A 945 -7.35 -13.36 -5.54
C GLN A 945 -8.51 -13.93 -4.71
N ASP A 946 -8.40 -13.96 -3.39
CA ASP A 946 -9.48 -14.50 -2.54
C ASP A 946 -10.58 -13.48 -2.24
N THR A 947 -10.30 -12.19 -2.45
CA THR A 947 -11.19 -11.05 -2.15
C THR A 947 -11.43 -10.19 -3.39
N TRP A 948 -12.58 -9.52 -3.44
CA TRP A 948 -12.90 -8.57 -4.52
C TRP A 948 -12.18 -7.25 -4.35
N LEU A 949 -12.07 -6.81 -3.10
CA LEU A 949 -11.45 -5.57 -2.67
C LEU A 949 -10.29 -5.90 -1.72
N PRO A 950 -9.11 -6.32 -2.24
CA PRO A 950 -7.91 -6.55 -1.45
C PRO A 950 -7.57 -5.38 -0.51
N PRO A 951 -6.99 -5.61 0.69
CA PRO A 951 -6.60 -4.53 1.60
C PRO A 951 -5.61 -3.52 1.00
N SER A 952 -4.84 -3.90 -0.02
CA SER A 952 -3.96 -3.00 -0.75
C SER A 952 -4.69 -2.01 -1.67
N HIS A 953 -6.01 -2.18 -1.86
CA HIS A 953 -6.81 -1.20 -2.61
C HIS A 953 -6.92 0.09 -1.82
N GLY A 954 -6.80 1.18 -2.55
CA GLY A 954 -6.85 2.53 -2.01
C GLY A 954 -7.70 3.42 -2.90
N TRP A 955 -7.85 4.66 -2.48
CA TRP A 955 -8.78 5.59 -3.12
C TRP A 955 -8.38 5.97 -4.55
N ALA A 956 -7.11 5.84 -4.95
CA ALA A 956 -6.66 6.22 -6.29
C ALA A 956 -7.13 5.23 -7.38
N VAL A 957 -7.47 3.99 -6.99
CA VAL A 957 -8.05 2.98 -7.89
C VAL A 957 -9.51 3.32 -8.26
N LEU A 958 -10.23 3.99 -7.35
CA LEU A 958 -11.62 4.38 -7.58
C LEU A 958 -11.74 5.34 -8.76
N GLU A 959 -12.83 5.25 -9.54
CA GLU A 959 -13.14 6.25 -10.55
C GLU A 959 -13.35 7.64 -9.89
N PRO A 960 -13.03 8.75 -10.56
CA PRO A 960 -13.19 10.11 -10.01
C PRO A 960 -14.57 10.42 -9.43
N ARG A 961 -15.64 9.82 -9.98
CA ARG A 961 -17.00 9.95 -9.47
C ARG A 961 -17.17 9.27 -8.11
N ALA A 962 -16.59 8.09 -7.92
CA ALA A 962 -16.60 7.35 -6.67
C ALA A 962 -15.72 8.04 -5.62
N GLN A 963 -14.56 8.59 -6.00
CA GLN A 963 -13.69 9.36 -5.10
C GLN A 963 -14.39 10.59 -4.50
N ARG A 964 -15.11 11.38 -5.33
CA ARG A 964 -15.89 12.53 -4.83
C ARG A 964 -17.05 12.11 -3.95
N LEU A 965 -17.73 11.02 -4.32
CA LEU A 965 -18.86 10.49 -3.57
C LEU A 965 -18.42 10.02 -2.18
N LEU A 966 -17.31 9.30 -2.09
CA LEU A 966 -16.69 8.89 -0.83
C LEU A 966 -16.35 10.11 0.05
N ALA A 967 -15.79 11.17 -0.54
CA ALA A 967 -15.45 12.39 0.17
C ALA A 967 -16.70 13.06 0.79
N ASP A 968 -17.79 13.19 0.02
CA ASP A 968 -19.05 13.77 0.52
C ASP A 968 -19.76 12.88 1.54
N VAL A 969 -19.71 11.56 1.38
CA VAL A 969 -20.22 10.58 2.37
C VAL A 969 -19.51 10.78 3.71
N MET A 970 -18.18 10.83 3.71
CA MET A 970 -17.40 11.03 4.93
C MET A 970 -17.62 12.41 5.56
N LEU A 971 -17.83 13.47 4.76
CA LEU A 971 -18.21 14.79 5.30
C LEU A 971 -19.55 14.75 6.03
N LEU A 972 -20.57 14.12 5.44
CA LEU A 972 -21.89 14.01 6.08
C LEU A 972 -21.82 13.16 7.36
N LEU A 973 -21.05 12.07 7.33
CA LEU A 973 -20.83 11.23 8.50
C LEU A 973 -20.07 11.98 9.62
N ASN A 974 -19.04 12.77 9.29
CA ASN A 974 -18.33 13.59 10.28
C ASN A 974 -19.20 14.70 10.89
N LEU A 975 -20.23 15.15 10.18
CA LEU A 975 -21.22 16.10 10.70
C LEU A 975 -22.26 15.41 11.61
N ALA A 976 -22.69 14.20 11.25
CA ALA A 976 -23.77 13.48 11.93
C ALA A 976 -23.28 12.59 13.09
N ASP A 977 -22.29 11.72 12.84
CA ASP A 977 -21.78 10.71 13.77
C ASP A 977 -20.55 11.25 14.55
N ARG A 978 -20.80 12.23 15.42
CA ARG A 978 -19.76 12.90 16.23
C ARG A 978 -20.17 13.10 17.69
N GLY A 979 -19.18 13.14 18.58
CA GLY A 979 -19.36 13.28 20.03
C GLY A 979 -19.25 11.94 20.78
N HIS A 980 -19.38 11.99 22.10
CA HIS A 980 -19.33 10.81 22.98
C HIS A 980 -20.71 10.36 23.48
N ASP A 981 -21.70 11.26 23.49
CA ASP A 981 -23.08 10.95 23.88
C ASP A 981 -23.82 10.23 22.74
N ASP A 982 -24.24 9.00 23.00
CA ASP A 982 -24.94 8.14 22.06
C ASP A 982 -26.34 8.66 21.70
N ASP A 983 -27.06 9.29 22.64
CA ASP A 983 -28.40 9.80 22.39
C ASP A 983 -28.36 11.01 21.45
N GLU A 984 -27.44 11.93 21.71
CA GLU A 984 -27.24 13.10 20.86
C GLU A 984 -26.71 12.72 19.47
N ARG A 985 -25.87 11.68 19.39
CA ARG A 985 -25.44 11.09 18.11
C ARG A 985 -26.59 10.48 17.35
N ALA A 986 -27.42 9.67 18.02
CA ALA A 986 -28.61 9.09 17.43
C ALA A 986 -29.55 10.16 16.87
N ARG A 987 -29.81 11.23 17.62
CA ARG A 987 -30.61 12.39 17.15
C ARG A 987 -30.03 13.06 15.90
N ARG A 988 -28.70 13.21 15.81
CA ARG A 988 -28.04 13.78 14.62
C ARG A 988 -28.12 12.84 13.42
N LEU A 989 -27.93 11.53 13.63
CA LEU A 989 -28.12 10.52 12.60
C LEU A 989 -29.56 10.54 12.06
N THR A 990 -30.56 10.68 12.92
CA THR A 990 -31.97 10.88 12.52
C THR A 990 -32.12 12.10 11.62
N ARG A 991 -31.57 13.26 12.01
CA ARG A 991 -31.62 14.49 11.20
C ARG A 991 -30.90 14.36 9.86
N ALA A 992 -29.82 13.59 9.81
CA ALA A 992 -29.09 13.30 8.58
C ALA A 992 -29.79 12.28 7.67
N SER A 993 -30.85 11.60 8.14
CA SER A 993 -31.59 10.56 7.40
C SER A 993 -32.63 11.12 6.40
N ARG A 994 -32.70 12.44 6.22
CA ARG A 994 -33.67 13.10 5.34
C ARG A 994 -33.41 12.73 3.86
N PRO A 995 -34.44 12.73 3.00
CA PRO A 995 -34.31 12.41 1.57
C PRO A 995 -33.60 13.49 0.73
N GLU A 996 -33.13 14.56 1.35
CA GLU A 996 -32.44 15.67 0.70
C GLU A 996 -30.98 15.74 1.18
N LEU A 997 -30.12 16.43 0.44
CA LEU A 997 -28.77 16.72 0.91
C LEU A 997 -28.75 18.07 1.64
N PRO A 998 -27.94 18.22 2.71
CA PRO A 998 -27.85 19.48 3.41
C PRO A 998 -27.26 20.57 2.49
N PRO A 999 -27.73 21.84 2.62
CA PRO A 999 -27.21 22.98 1.87
C PRO A 999 -25.68 23.13 1.94
N CYS A 1000 -25.07 22.67 3.04
CA CYS A 1000 -23.63 22.74 3.21
C CYS A 1000 -22.83 21.82 2.27
N LEU A 1001 -23.45 20.78 1.70
CA LEU A 1001 -22.83 19.90 0.71
C LEU A 1001 -23.19 20.28 -0.73
N THR A 1002 -24.35 20.91 -0.92
CA THR A 1002 -24.90 21.21 -2.24
C THR A 1002 -24.62 22.64 -2.69
N ILE A 1003 -24.81 23.64 -1.82
CA ILE A 1003 -24.81 25.07 -2.16
C ILE A 1003 -23.54 25.76 -1.65
N ASP A 1004 -23.30 25.72 -0.33
CA ASP A 1004 -22.25 26.52 0.31
C ASP A 1004 -21.51 25.74 1.42
N ARG A 1005 -20.23 25.44 1.18
CA ARG A 1005 -19.38 24.70 2.12
C ARG A 1005 -18.84 25.54 3.28
N THR A 1006 -18.92 26.87 3.23
CA THR A 1006 -18.35 27.75 4.25
C THR A 1006 -19.02 27.56 5.62
N ALA A 1007 -20.30 27.18 5.63
CA ALA A 1007 -21.06 26.82 6.84
C ALA A 1007 -20.38 25.74 7.70
N MET A 1008 -19.57 24.85 7.10
CA MET A 1008 -18.84 23.81 7.85
C MET A 1008 -17.68 24.35 8.70
N ARG A 1009 -17.22 25.59 8.47
CA ARG A 1009 -16.09 26.25 9.17
C ARG A 1009 -14.90 25.32 9.42
N VAL A 1010 -14.23 24.90 8.35
CA VAL A 1010 -13.13 23.92 8.40
C VAL A 1010 -11.99 24.37 9.34
N THR A 1011 -11.72 25.68 9.37
CA THR A 1011 -10.65 26.34 10.14
C THR A 1011 -11.00 26.65 11.60
N LEU A 1012 -12.21 26.30 12.07
CA LEU A 1012 -12.67 26.57 13.44
C LEU A 1012 -11.70 26.01 14.48
N SER A 1013 -11.14 26.86 15.35
CA SER A 1013 -10.21 26.44 16.41
C SER A 1013 -10.93 25.99 17.69
N ARG A 1014 -10.28 25.19 18.54
CA ARG A 1014 -10.81 24.78 19.85
C ARG A 1014 -11.24 25.97 20.73
N ARG A 1015 -10.49 27.08 20.69
CA ARG A 1015 -10.80 28.30 21.46
C ARG A 1015 -12.10 28.95 21.00
N GLN A 1016 -12.36 28.97 19.70
CA GLN A 1016 -13.59 29.52 19.12
C GLN A 1016 -14.79 28.56 19.25
N ALA A 1017 -14.56 27.29 19.60
CA ALA A 1017 -15.61 26.28 19.62
C ALA A 1017 -16.47 26.31 20.89
N HIS A 1018 -15.99 26.91 21.98
CA HIS A 1018 -16.73 26.95 23.25
C HIS A 1018 -18.10 27.65 23.10
N ASP A 1019 -18.22 28.58 22.14
CA ASP A 1019 -19.44 29.35 21.91
C ASP A 1019 -20.29 28.85 20.73
N VAL A 1020 -19.91 27.73 20.09
CA VAL A 1020 -20.48 27.31 18.80
C VAL A 1020 -21.10 25.91 18.89
N GLN A 1021 -22.43 25.87 19.05
CA GLN A 1021 -23.20 24.62 19.11
C GLN A 1021 -23.51 24.05 17.72
N PRO A 1022 -23.66 22.72 17.56
CA PRO A 1022 -24.16 22.11 16.33
C PRO A 1022 -25.50 22.72 15.89
N GLY A 1023 -25.52 23.27 14.67
CA GLY A 1023 -26.64 24.00 14.07
C GLY A 1023 -26.42 25.51 13.97
N SER A 1024 -25.50 26.08 14.75
CA SER A 1024 -25.31 27.55 14.85
C SER A 1024 -24.72 28.21 13.61
N THR A 1025 -23.96 27.48 12.80
CA THR A 1025 -23.34 28.00 11.56
C THR A 1025 -24.07 27.54 10.30
N CYS A 1026 -25.20 26.87 10.47
CA CYS A 1026 -26.04 26.50 9.36
C CYS A 1026 -26.70 27.75 8.75
N ILE A 1027 -27.03 27.66 7.46
CA ILE A 1027 -27.92 28.63 6.80
C ILE A 1027 -29.27 28.62 7.54
N ASP A 1028 -29.92 29.77 7.65
CA ASP A 1028 -31.08 30.00 8.54
C ASP A 1028 -32.22 28.97 8.36
N ASP A 1029 -32.44 28.46 7.14
CA ASP A 1029 -33.48 27.46 6.81
C ASP A 1029 -32.98 26.00 6.78
N CYS A 1030 -31.78 25.72 7.27
CA CYS A 1030 -31.20 24.38 7.20
C CYS A 1030 -31.84 23.42 8.23
N ALA A 1031 -32.77 22.60 7.76
CA ALA A 1031 -33.50 21.64 8.60
C ALA A 1031 -32.63 20.49 9.18
N PHE A 1032 -31.36 20.38 8.78
CA PHE A 1032 -30.41 19.39 9.30
C PHE A 1032 -29.75 19.85 10.60
N ARG A 1033 -29.42 21.14 10.73
CA ARG A 1033 -28.74 21.74 11.91
C ARG A 1033 -27.48 20.96 12.34
N LEU A 1034 -26.62 20.57 11.39
CA LEU A 1034 -25.45 19.72 11.65
C LEU A 1034 -24.11 20.46 11.68
N CYS A 1035 -24.01 21.68 11.15
CA CYS A 1035 -22.76 22.45 11.04
C CYS A 1035 -22.45 23.23 12.34
N PRO A 1036 -21.18 23.53 12.65
CA PRO A 1036 -19.96 23.31 11.85
C PRO A 1036 -19.39 21.91 12.03
N LEU A 1037 -18.31 21.57 11.32
CA LEU A 1037 -17.48 20.40 11.64
C LEU A 1037 -16.92 20.52 13.07
N PRO A 1038 -16.52 19.40 13.72
CA PRO A 1038 -15.75 19.46 14.97
C PRO A 1038 -14.58 20.47 14.86
N PRO A 1039 -14.12 21.11 15.92
CA PRO A 1039 -13.01 22.06 15.81
C PRO A 1039 -11.68 21.39 15.43
N LYS A 1040 -10.77 22.17 14.86
CA LYS A 1040 -9.40 21.76 14.55
C LYS A 1040 -8.69 21.36 15.85
N GLY A 1041 -8.22 20.12 15.91
CA GLY A 1041 -7.61 19.52 17.08
C GLY A 1041 -8.42 18.37 17.68
N ASP A 1042 -9.75 18.36 17.44
CA ASP A 1042 -10.58 17.20 17.78
C ASP A 1042 -10.49 16.14 16.67
N GLU A 1043 -10.45 14.87 17.07
CA GLU A 1043 -10.39 13.75 16.14
C GLU A 1043 -11.71 13.65 15.37
N LEU A 1044 -11.61 13.62 14.03
CA LEU A 1044 -12.75 13.29 13.18
C LEU A 1044 -12.97 11.78 13.22
N ARG A 1045 -14.19 11.34 13.53
CA ARG A 1045 -14.54 9.92 13.56
C ARG A 1045 -14.20 9.25 12.22
N TYR A 1046 -14.53 9.88 11.10
CA TYR A 1046 -14.15 9.46 9.75
C TYR A 1046 -13.00 10.33 9.25
N GLN A 1047 -11.83 10.13 9.84
CA GLN A 1047 -10.62 10.86 9.49
C GLN A 1047 -10.28 10.73 8.01
N MET A 1048 -9.92 11.85 7.39
CA MET A 1048 -9.47 11.91 6.01
C MET A 1048 -7.96 12.11 5.96
N ASP A 1049 -7.31 11.53 4.96
CA ASP A 1049 -5.88 11.73 4.74
C ASP A 1049 -5.60 13.09 4.08
N GLU A 1050 -4.47 13.72 4.43
CA GLU A 1050 -4.03 15.00 3.86
C GLU A 1050 -3.94 14.91 2.33
N VAL A 1051 -3.35 13.84 1.79
CA VAL A 1051 -3.19 13.66 0.35
C VAL A 1051 -4.54 13.43 -0.34
N PHE A 1052 -5.43 12.65 0.27
CA PHE A 1052 -6.79 12.45 -0.26
C PHE A 1052 -7.55 13.78 -0.38
N CYS A 1053 -7.55 14.60 0.67
CA CYS A 1053 -8.16 15.94 0.65
C CYS A 1053 -7.52 16.82 -0.43
N ALA A 1054 -6.19 16.80 -0.52
CA ALA A 1054 -5.48 17.60 -1.50
C ALA A 1054 -5.76 17.14 -2.94
N HIS A 1055 -5.99 15.84 -3.17
CA HIS A 1055 -6.39 15.30 -4.47
C HIS A 1055 -7.80 15.75 -4.89
N GLN A 1056 -8.72 15.99 -3.94
CA GLN A 1056 -10.04 16.52 -4.27
C GLN A 1056 -9.96 17.87 -4.99
N ILE A 1057 -8.96 18.71 -4.66
CA ILE A 1057 -8.66 19.97 -5.36
C ILE A 1057 -8.37 19.72 -6.84
N ASP A 1058 -7.58 18.68 -7.13
CA ASP A 1058 -7.20 18.31 -8.49
C ASP A 1058 -8.40 17.79 -9.30
N LEU A 1059 -9.34 17.10 -8.63
CA LEU A 1059 -10.57 16.61 -9.25
C LEU A 1059 -11.54 17.73 -9.65
N VAL A 1060 -11.57 18.88 -8.97
CA VAL A 1060 -12.44 20.01 -9.33
C VAL A 1060 -12.13 20.51 -10.77
N GLY A 1061 -10.87 20.42 -11.19
CA GLY A 1061 -10.39 20.85 -12.51
C GLY A 1061 -10.27 22.37 -12.64
N HIS A 1062 -9.50 22.83 -13.64
CA HIS A 1062 -9.25 24.25 -13.93
C HIS A 1062 -10.31 24.84 -14.87
N TRP A 1063 -10.47 26.18 -14.88
CA TRP A 1063 -11.44 26.88 -15.73
C TRP A 1063 -11.33 26.50 -17.22
N PHE A 1064 -10.12 26.23 -17.72
CA PHE A 1064 -9.86 25.82 -19.12
C PHE A 1064 -10.01 24.31 -19.41
N ARG A 1065 -10.26 23.48 -18.40
CA ARG A 1065 -10.59 22.04 -18.55
C ARG A 1065 -11.65 21.66 -17.54
N PRO A 1066 -12.93 21.93 -17.84
CA PRO A 1066 -14.02 21.58 -16.95
C PRO A 1066 -14.03 20.05 -16.78
N SER A 1067 -13.68 19.57 -15.58
CA SER A 1067 -14.15 18.25 -15.16
C SER A 1067 -15.68 18.33 -15.07
N ARG A 1068 -16.40 17.29 -15.52
CA ARG A 1068 -17.85 17.22 -15.32
C ARG A 1068 -18.09 17.41 -13.82
N ARG A 1069 -18.82 18.46 -13.44
CA ARG A 1069 -19.23 18.67 -12.05
C ARG A 1069 -19.97 17.41 -11.59
N ALA A 1070 -19.84 17.05 -10.31
CA ALA A 1070 -20.72 16.02 -9.78
C ALA A 1070 -22.14 16.61 -9.79
N ASP A 1071 -23.11 15.92 -10.41
CA ASP A 1071 -24.45 16.46 -10.62
C ASP A 1071 -25.20 16.77 -9.30
N TRP A 1072 -24.69 16.29 -8.15
CA TRP A 1072 -25.23 16.56 -6.81
C TRP A 1072 -24.49 17.67 -6.05
N GLN A 1073 -23.40 18.21 -6.61
CA GLN A 1073 -22.64 19.33 -6.04
C GLN A 1073 -22.91 20.59 -6.87
N ALA A 1074 -23.73 21.52 -6.35
CA ALA A 1074 -24.03 22.80 -7.01
C ALA A 1074 -23.06 23.94 -6.59
N VAL A 1075 -22.10 23.65 -5.70
CA VAL A 1075 -21.10 24.59 -5.18
C VAL A 1075 -20.22 25.18 -6.30
N ASN A 1076 -19.81 26.44 -6.15
CA ASN A 1076 -18.83 27.07 -7.04
C ASN A 1076 -17.49 26.31 -6.99
N ARG A 1077 -16.78 26.26 -8.12
CA ARG A 1077 -15.49 25.57 -8.23
C ARG A 1077 -14.40 26.21 -7.37
N ASP A 1078 -14.38 27.53 -7.28
CA ASP A 1078 -13.34 28.24 -6.52
C ASP A 1078 -13.57 28.03 -5.02
N ASP A 1079 -14.82 28.16 -4.54
CA ASP A 1079 -15.19 27.84 -3.16
C ASP A 1079 -14.90 26.38 -2.79
N LEU A 1080 -15.17 25.45 -3.71
CA LEU A 1080 -14.88 24.03 -3.52
C LEU A 1080 -13.37 23.77 -3.42
N ARG A 1081 -12.54 24.49 -4.19
CA ARG A 1081 -11.07 24.40 -4.12
C ARG A 1081 -10.55 24.96 -2.81
N THR A 1082 -11.03 26.11 -2.39
CA THR A 1082 -10.67 26.73 -1.10
C THR A 1082 -11.04 25.80 0.05
N PHE A 1083 -12.25 25.25 0.05
CA PHE A 1083 -12.69 24.27 1.05
C PHE A 1083 -11.74 23.06 1.15
N TRP A 1084 -11.39 22.43 0.03
CA TRP A 1084 -10.53 21.25 0.04
C TRP A 1084 -9.08 21.59 0.38
N HIS A 1085 -8.62 22.81 0.06
CA HIS A 1085 -7.32 23.32 0.52
C HIS A 1085 -7.29 23.44 2.04
N GLU A 1086 -8.25 24.14 2.62
CA GLU A 1086 -8.38 24.26 4.08
C GLU A 1086 -8.55 22.89 4.76
N MET A 1087 -9.29 21.96 4.13
CA MET A 1087 -9.45 20.61 4.66
C MET A 1087 -8.15 19.81 4.61
N SER A 1088 -7.34 19.96 3.55
CA SER A 1088 -6.00 19.38 3.48
C SER A 1088 -5.11 19.90 4.61
N GLU A 1089 -5.07 21.22 4.83
CA GLU A 1089 -4.30 21.83 5.91
C GLU A 1089 -4.83 21.44 7.31
N ARG A 1090 -6.14 21.27 7.43
CA ARG A 1090 -6.78 20.76 8.64
C ARG A 1090 -6.38 19.31 8.91
N MET A 1091 -6.22 18.48 7.90
CA MET A 1091 -5.81 17.08 8.05
C MET A 1091 -4.29 16.89 8.17
N ALA A 1092 -3.52 17.98 8.07
CA ALA A 1092 -2.09 17.92 8.38
C ALA A 1092 -1.87 17.33 9.80
N PRO A 1093 -0.89 16.43 9.98
CA PRO A 1093 -0.60 15.81 11.26
C PRO A 1093 -0.46 16.83 12.41
N ALA A 1094 -0.89 16.46 13.62
CA ALA A 1094 -0.93 17.37 14.76
C ALA A 1094 0.42 17.99 15.10
N TRP A 1095 1.51 17.24 14.96
CA TRP A 1095 2.89 17.70 15.17
C TRP A 1095 3.39 18.73 14.13
N ARG A 1096 2.70 18.90 13.00
CA ARG A 1096 2.99 19.99 12.04
C ARG A 1096 2.35 21.32 12.43
N LYS A 1097 1.31 21.26 13.25
CA LYS A 1097 0.50 22.41 13.68
C LYS A 1097 1.02 22.92 15.00
#